data_AF-A0AB36PAY2-F1
#
_entry.id   AF-A0AB36PAY2-F1
#
_cell.length_a   1.000
_cell.length_b   1.000
_cell.length_c   1.000
_cell.angle_alpha   90.00
_cell.angle_beta   90.00
_cell.angle_gamma   90.00
#
_symmetry.space_group_name_H-M   'P 1'
#
loop_
_entity.id
_entity.type
_entity.pdbx_description
1 polymer ?
#
loop_
_entity_poly.entity_id
_entity_poly.type
_entity_poly.pdbx_seq_one_letter_code
_entity_poly.pdbx_strand_id
1 'polypeptide(L)'
;MPCFTAMRAEIALMSGSAFAVTHHAFSSGAGRTSDGNGSHASTLKSPSYTKSVSWQHYPLQEEDNERGVAHFVEHMMFNGTKTWPGNKVIETFESMGLRFGRDVNAYTSYDETVYQVSLPTTQKQNLQQVMAIFSEWSNAATFEKLEVDAERGVITEEWRAHQDAKWRTSQARRPFLLANTRNLDREPIGLMDTVATVTPAQLRQFYQRWYQPNNMTFIVVGDIDSKEALALIKDNLSKLPANKAAENRVWPTKAENHLRFNIINDKENRVNGIALYYRLPMVQVNDEQSFVEQAEWSMLVQLFNQRLQERIQSGELKTISGGTARSVKIAPDYQSLFFRVNARDDNMQDAANALMAELATIDQHGFSAEELDDVKSTRLTWLKNAVDQQAERDLRMLTSRLASSSLNNTPFLSPEETYQLSKRLWQQITVQSLAEKWQQLRKNQDAFWEQMVNNELAAKKALSPAAILALEKEYANKKLAAYIFPGRNLSLTVDADPQAEISSKETLAENLTSLTLSNGAKVILAKSAGEEQKLQIIAVSNKGDLSFPAQQKSLIALANKAVSGSGVGELSSSSLKRWSAENSVTMSSKVSGMNTLLSVSARTNNPEPGFQLINQRITHSTINDNIWASLQNAQIQVMLPTY
;
A
#
# COMPACT_ATOMS: atom_id res chain seq x y z
N MET A 1 -28.49 -15.37 -10.85
CA MET A 1 -28.72 -16.41 -9.82
C MET A 1 -27.86 -17.61 -10.17
N PRO A 2 -26.98 -18.03 -9.26
CA PRO A 2 -27.19 -19.32 -8.61
C PRO A 2 -26.95 -19.30 -7.09
N CYS A 3 -27.56 -20.29 -6.44
CA CYS A 3 -27.55 -20.59 -5.02
C CYS A 3 -26.16 -20.98 -4.51
N PHE A 4 -25.80 -20.51 -3.31
CA PHE A 4 -24.91 -21.22 -2.40
C PHE A 4 -25.63 -21.51 -1.09
N THR A 5 -25.68 -22.79 -0.78
CA THR A 5 -26.34 -23.39 0.37
C THR A 5 -25.48 -23.25 1.62
N ALA A 6 -26.13 -22.82 2.70
CA ALA A 6 -25.79 -22.84 4.13
C ALA A 6 -24.49 -23.53 4.60
N MET A 7 -23.68 -22.78 5.36
CA MET A 7 -23.15 -23.24 6.65
C MET A 7 -23.54 -22.24 7.74
N ARG A 8 -24.41 -22.71 8.64
CA ARG A 8 -24.88 -22.04 9.85
C ARG A 8 -23.78 -22.02 10.91
N ALA A 9 -23.54 -20.86 11.51
CA ALA A 9 -23.22 -20.74 12.93
C ALA A 9 -23.94 -19.49 13.45
N GLU A 10 -25.12 -19.72 14.05
CA GLU A 10 -25.92 -18.71 14.74
C GLU A 10 -25.23 -18.33 16.05
N ILE A 11 -25.04 -17.03 16.31
CA ILE A 11 -25.30 -16.42 17.63
C ILE A 11 -25.95 -15.06 17.38
N ALA A 12 -27.27 -15.03 17.55
CA ALA A 12 -28.07 -13.82 17.65
C ALA A 12 -28.11 -13.36 19.11
N LEU A 13 -28.02 -12.05 19.35
CA LEU A 13 -28.68 -11.35 20.45
C LEU A 13 -28.99 -9.92 19.99
N MET A 14 -30.27 -9.65 19.75
CA MET A 14 -30.83 -8.34 19.45
C MET A 14 -31.17 -7.57 20.73
N SER A 15 -30.97 -6.25 20.74
CA SER A 15 -32.07 -5.27 20.96
C SER A 15 -31.60 -3.80 20.79
N GLY A 16 -32.18 -3.12 19.78
CA GLY A 16 -32.40 -1.66 19.57
C GLY A 16 -31.25 -0.67 19.83
N SER A 17 -30.81 0.21 18.92
CA SER A 17 -31.50 0.87 17.80
C SER A 17 -30.48 1.47 16.80
N ALA A 18 -30.74 1.22 15.51
CA ALA A 18 -30.29 1.94 14.30
C ALA A 18 -28.82 2.41 14.20
N PHE A 19 -27.93 1.56 13.69
CA PHE A 19 -26.94 1.92 12.64
C PHE A 19 -26.59 0.65 11.85
N ALA A 20 -26.92 0.63 10.56
CA ALA A 20 -26.61 -0.48 9.67
C ALA A 20 -25.12 -0.44 9.31
N VAL A 21 -24.34 -1.38 9.84
CA VAL A 21 -23.01 -1.71 9.31
C VAL A 21 -23.15 -3.02 8.56
N THR A 22 -22.97 -2.95 7.24
CA THR A 22 -22.94 -4.10 6.34
C THR A 22 -21.79 -5.04 6.74
N HIS A 23 -22.15 -6.20 7.30
CA HIS A 23 -21.25 -7.33 7.47
C HIS A 23 -20.85 -7.88 6.10
N HIS A 24 -19.75 -7.42 5.52
CA HIS A 24 -19.01 -8.19 4.49
C HIS A 24 -17.52 -7.83 4.50
N ALA A 25 -16.69 -8.87 4.35
CA ALA A 25 -15.23 -8.92 4.20
C ALA A 25 -14.35 -8.75 5.46
N PHE A 26 -14.29 -9.82 6.27
CA PHE A 26 -13.06 -10.25 6.92
C PHE A 26 -12.84 -11.73 6.54
N SER A 27 -12.05 -12.02 5.49
CA SER A 27 -11.88 -13.40 5.01
C SER A 27 -10.66 -14.12 5.59
N SER A 28 -9.90 -13.51 6.50
CA SER A 28 -8.75 -14.17 7.15
C SER A 28 -8.70 -13.87 8.65
N GLY A 29 -9.36 -14.70 9.48
CA GLY A 29 -9.16 -14.78 10.95
C GLY A 29 -9.37 -13.50 11.79
N ALA A 30 -9.72 -12.38 11.16
CA ALA A 30 -9.95 -11.11 11.81
C ALA A 30 -11.44 -10.98 12.19
N GLY A 31 -11.72 -10.90 13.49
CA GLY A 31 -13.06 -10.63 14.01
C GLY A 31 -13.14 -9.20 14.52
N ARG A 32 -14.20 -8.46 14.14
CA ARG A 32 -14.58 -7.19 14.77
C ARG A 32 -15.83 -7.40 15.61
N THR A 33 -15.78 -7.06 16.90
CA THR A 33 -16.94 -7.15 17.80
C THR A 33 -17.11 -5.87 18.59
N SER A 34 -18.36 -5.44 18.82
CA SER A 34 -18.69 -4.41 19.80
C SER A 34 -18.91 -5.08 21.16
N ASP A 35 -18.35 -4.54 22.24
CA ASP A 35 -18.87 -4.82 23.57
C ASP A 35 -20.04 -3.87 23.87
N GLY A 36 -20.90 -4.24 24.82
CA GLY A 36 -22.21 -3.59 25.02
C GLY A 36 -22.17 -2.12 25.47
N ASN A 37 -20.97 -1.53 25.65
CA ASN A 37 -20.77 -0.12 26.00
C ASN A 37 -20.31 0.75 24.81
N GLY A 38 -20.15 0.16 23.61
CA GLY A 38 -19.79 0.87 22.38
C GLY A 38 -18.31 0.86 22.02
N SER A 39 -17.44 0.14 22.73
CA SER A 39 -16.04 -0.03 22.33
C SER A 39 -15.88 -1.12 21.27
N HIS A 40 -14.86 -1.00 20.42
CA HIS A 40 -14.60 -1.95 19.32
C HIS A 40 -13.35 -2.78 19.59
N ALA A 41 -13.46 -4.10 19.39
CA ALA A 41 -12.33 -5.03 19.46
C ALA A 41 -12.02 -5.64 18.08
N SER A 42 -10.73 -5.72 17.72
CA SER A 42 -10.22 -6.42 16.53
C SER A 42 -9.15 -7.45 16.92
N THR A 43 -9.33 -8.72 16.53
CA THR A 43 -8.40 -9.82 16.87
C THR A 43 -7.80 -10.49 15.64
N LEU A 44 -6.50 -10.77 15.58
CA LEU A 44 -5.87 -11.59 14.52
C LEU A 44 -4.76 -12.49 15.09
N LYS A 45 -4.74 -13.77 14.68
CA LYS A 45 -3.76 -14.76 15.14
C LYS A 45 -2.41 -14.64 14.39
N SER A 46 -1.29 -14.63 15.11
CA SER A 46 0.09 -14.64 14.57
C SER A 46 1.05 -15.34 15.55
N PRO A 47 2.16 -15.97 15.12
CA PRO A 47 3.02 -16.72 16.04
C PRO A 47 3.79 -15.87 17.07
N SER A 48 3.98 -16.46 18.26
CA SER A 48 5.01 -16.19 19.30
C SER A 48 4.89 -15.01 20.28
N TYR A 49 4.08 -13.97 20.04
CA TYR A 49 3.88 -12.88 21.03
C TYR A 49 2.49 -12.26 20.88
N THR A 50 1.92 -11.73 21.97
CA THR A 50 0.71 -10.89 21.90
C THR A 50 1.07 -9.43 22.11
N LYS A 51 0.69 -8.61 21.14
CA LYS A 51 0.70 -7.16 21.24
C LYS A 51 -0.73 -6.68 21.43
N SER A 52 -0.97 -6.00 22.54
CA SER A 52 -2.23 -5.33 22.84
C SER A 52 -2.01 -3.83 22.64
N VAL A 53 -2.89 -3.19 21.88
CA VAL A 53 -2.85 -1.76 21.62
C VAL A 53 -4.22 -1.16 21.89
N SER A 54 -4.28 -0.19 22.79
CA SER A 54 -5.49 0.59 23.06
C SER A 54 -5.36 1.97 22.40
N TRP A 55 -6.44 2.46 21.81
CA TRP A 55 -6.49 3.74 21.08
C TRP A 55 -7.43 4.70 21.77
N GLN A 56 -7.05 5.99 21.87
CA GLN A 56 -8.02 7.08 21.97
C GLN A 56 -7.51 8.50 21.66
N HIS A 57 -8.25 9.16 20.76
CA HIS A 57 -8.39 10.59 20.46
C HIS A 57 -7.29 11.39 19.75
N TYR A 58 -7.80 12.38 19.00
CA TYR A 58 -7.17 13.17 17.94
C TYR A 58 -6.67 14.53 18.50
N PRO A 59 -5.37 14.79 18.62
CA PRO A 59 -4.81 16.11 18.95
C PRO A 59 -5.29 17.27 18.06
N LEU A 60 -5.76 17.00 16.84
CA LEU A 60 -6.47 18.01 16.03
C LEU A 60 -7.67 18.64 16.76
N GLN A 61 -8.23 17.95 17.75
CA GLN A 61 -9.38 18.36 18.56
C GLN A 61 -9.06 19.26 19.74
N GLU A 62 -7.79 19.62 19.97
CA GLU A 62 -7.42 20.58 21.00
C GLU A 62 -8.03 21.97 20.69
N GLU A 63 -8.64 22.58 21.70
CA GLU A 63 -8.97 24.01 21.67
C GLU A 63 -7.70 24.88 21.66
N ASP A 64 -7.84 26.18 21.39
CA ASP A 64 -6.67 27.08 21.27
C ASP A 64 -5.86 27.20 22.57
N ASN A 65 -6.52 27.04 23.73
CA ASN A 65 -5.89 27.00 25.04
C ASN A 65 -5.44 25.59 25.47
N GLU A 66 -5.57 24.58 24.61
CA GLU A 66 -5.25 23.18 24.89
C GLU A 66 -4.07 22.67 24.03
N ARG A 67 -3.28 23.54 23.39
CA ARG A 67 -2.19 23.13 22.49
C ARG A 67 -1.09 22.33 23.20
N GLY A 68 -1.03 21.03 22.95
CA GLY A 68 -0.12 20.07 23.61
C GLY A 68 -0.73 19.30 24.78
N VAL A 69 -2.01 19.53 25.09
CA VAL A 69 -2.72 18.84 26.17
C VAL A 69 -2.90 17.36 25.86
N ALA A 70 -3.11 16.97 24.61
CA ALA A 70 -3.27 15.57 24.26
C ALA A 70 -2.01 14.76 24.58
N HIS A 71 -0.84 15.29 24.21
CA HIS A 71 0.46 14.70 24.54
C HIS A 71 0.74 14.73 26.04
N PHE A 72 0.38 15.82 26.73
CA PHE A 72 0.51 15.88 28.18
C PHE A 72 -0.36 14.80 28.87
N VAL A 73 -1.61 14.62 28.43
CA VAL A 73 -2.51 13.59 28.97
C VAL A 73 -1.94 12.19 28.72
N GLU A 74 -1.29 11.95 27.59
CA GLU A 74 -0.59 10.69 27.31
C GLU A 74 0.48 10.37 28.35
N HIS A 75 1.36 11.32 28.65
CA HIS A 75 2.35 11.17 29.71
C HIS A 75 1.68 10.87 31.06
N MET A 76 0.66 11.64 31.41
CA MET A 76 -0.03 11.51 32.70
C MET A 76 -0.72 10.16 32.92
N MET A 77 -0.93 9.33 31.90
CA MET A 77 -1.39 7.96 32.09
C MET A 77 -0.40 7.09 32.86
N PHE A 78 0.89 7.45 32.84
CA PHE A 78 1.95 6.73 33.55
C PHE A 78 2.22 7.30 34.95
N ASN A 79 1.67 8.47 35.28
CA ASN A 79 1.94 9.22 36.50
C ASN A 79 0.78 9.24 37.52
N GLY A 80 -0.12 8.25 37.44
CA GLY A 80 -1.09 8.03 38.51
C GLY A 80 -2.49 7.70 38.04
N THR A 81 -3.00 6.61 38.59
CA THR A 81 -4.37 6.14 38.45
C THR A 81 -4.95 5.82 39.84
N LYS A 82 -6.23 5.50 39.91
CA LYS A 82 -6.93 5.24 41.19
C LYS A 82 -6.30 4.10 41.98
N THR A 83 -5.93 3.00 41.35
CA THR A 83 -5.30 1.84 42.01
C THR A 83 -3.79 1.99 42.07
N TRP A 84 -3.18 2.61 41.05
CA TRP A 84 -1.73 2.80 40.96
C TRP A 84 -1.36 4.29 41.00
N PRO A 85 -1.30 4.91 42.19
CA PRO A 85 -0.93 6.32 42.32
C PRO A 85 0.56 6.56 42.02
N GLY A 86 0.89 7.74 41.49
CA GLY A 86 2.25 8.11 41.08
C GLY A 86 2.83 7.10 40.09
N ASN A 87 4.11 6.72 40.28
CA ASN A 87 4.83 5.84 39.34
C ASN A 87 4.49 4.33 39.47
N LYS A 88 3.44 3.96 40.23
CA LYS A 88 3.10 2.55 40.50
C LYS A 88 2.68 1.76 39.27
N VAL A 89 2.19 2.41 38.22
CA VAL A 89 1.89 1.75 36.94
C VAL A 89 3.17 1.20 36.33
N ILE A 90 4.24 2.01 36.28
CA ILE A 90 5.55 1.60 35.75
C ILE A 90 6.15 0.48 36.60
N GLU A 91 6.17 0.62 37.93
CA GLU A 91 6.67 -0.43 38.83
C GLU A 91 5.90 -1.76 38.63
N THR A 92 4.59 -1.69 38.38
CA THR A 92 3.76 -2.88 38.11
C THR A 92 4.16 -3.55 36.79
N PHE A 93 4.39 -2.78 35.73
CA PHE A 93 4.92 -3.33 34.47
C PHE A 93 6.29 -3.98 34.66
N GLU A 94 7.20 -3.33 35.40
CA GLU A 94 8.54 -3.85 35.68
C GLU A 94 8.50 -5.15 36.49
N SER A 95 7.56 -5.27 37.44
CA SER A 95 7.35 -6.50 38.22
C SER A 95 6.94 -7.70 37.34
N MET A 96 6.31 -7.43 36.19
CA MET A 96 5.97 -8.43 35.17
C MET A 96 7.10 -8.67 34.16
N GLY A 97 8.23 -7.98 34.30
CA GLY A 97 9.36 -8.02 33.37
C GLY A 97 9.18 -7.17 32.12
N LEU A 98 8.23 -6.23 32.10
CA LEU A 98 7.95 -5.35 30.96
C LEU A 98 8.61 -3.98 31.19
N ARG A 99 9.37 -3.49 30.21
CA ARG A 99 10.08 -2.19 30.30
C ARG A 99 9.47 -1.13 29.40
N PHE A 100 9.39 0.10 29.90
CA PHE A 100 9.02 1.27 29.10
C PHE A 100 10.04 1.50 27.96
N GLY A 101 9.56 1.95 26.81
CA GLY A 101 10.33 2.12 25.57
C GLY A 101 10.51 0.83 24.76
N ARG A 102 10.67 -0.33 25.41
CA ARG A 102 10.88 -1.64 24.76
C ARG A 102 9.59 -2.44 24.61
N ASP A 103 8.91 -2.71 25.72
CA ASP A 103 7.75 -3.59 25.81
C ASP A 103 6.46 -2.79 26.02
N VAL A 104 6.55 -1.66 26.74
CA VAL A 104 5.47 -0.68 26.95
C VAL A 104 5.85 0.62 26.25
N ASN A 105 4.93 1.21 25.49
CA ASN A 105 5.17 2.46 24.78
C ASN A 105 3.86 3.23 24.60
N ALA A 106 3.94 4.53 24.39
CA ALA A 106 2.83 5.34 23.97
C ALA A 106 3.27 6.38 22.95
N TYR A 107 2.32 6.85 22.13
CA TYR A 107 2.58 7.97 21.25
C TYR A 107 1.34 8.80 21.02
N THR A 108 1.59 10.08 20.76
CA THR A 108 0.59 11.06 20.34
C THR A 108 0.94 11.60 18.96
N SER A 109 0.02 11.46 17.99
CA SER A 109 0.12 12.02 16.63
C SER A 109 -1.07 12.92 16.35
N TYR A 110 -1.13 13.68 15.26
CA TYR A 110 -2.30 14.55 14.96
C TYR A 110 -3.66 13.84 15.08
N ASP A 111 -3.71 12.58 14.70
CA ASP A 111 -4.96 11.85 14.50
C ASP A 111 -5.30 10.91 15.67
N GLU A 112 -4.38 10.62 16.58
CA GLU A 112 -4.57 9.56 17.57
C GLU A 112 -3.54 9.59 18.71
N THR A 113 -3.96 9.10 19.88
CA THR A 113 -3.11 8.73 21.02
C THR A 113 -3.21 7.23 21.26
N VAL A 114 -2.07 6.59 21.48
CA VAL A 114 -1.95 5.12 21.40
C VAL A 114 -1.12 4.58 22.54
N TYR A 115 -1.66 3.62 23.27
CA TYR A 115 -0.95 2.93 24.35
C TYR A 115 -0.70 1.48 23.93
N GLN A 116 0.58 1.07 23.94
CA GLN A 116 1.05 -0.19 23.40
C GLN A 116 1.71 -1.03 24.49
N VAL A 117 1.31 -2.29 24.60
CA VAL A 117 1.98 -3.27 25.47
C VAL A 117 2.22 -4.55 24.67
N SER A 118 3.47 -4.98 24.62
CA SER A 118 3.91 -6.25 24.03
C SER A 118 4.33 -7.19 25.14
N LEU A 119 3.70 -8.36 25.25
CA LEU A 119 3.98 -9.31 26.33
C LEU A 119 3.79 -10.77 25.90
N PRO A 120 4.44 -11.74 26.58
CA PRO A 120 4.20 -13.16 26.36
C PRO A 120 2.78 -13.58 26.76
N THR A 121 2.21 -14.57 26.08
CA THR A 121 0.88 -15.14 26.39
C THR A 121 0.90 -16.27 27.44
N THR A 122 2.10 -16.64 27.89
CA THR A 122 2.33 -17.77 28.80
C THR A 122 1.86 -17.49 30.22
N GLN A 123 1.99 -16.25 30.70
CA GLN A 123 1.58 -15.84 32.05
C GLN A 123 0.20 -15.16 32.03
N LYS A 124 -0.86 -15.96 32.21
CA LYS A 124 -2.25 -15.48 32.15
C LYS A 124 -2.59 -14.38 33.18
N GLN A 125 -1.95 -14.40 34.34
CA GLN A 125 -2.13 -13.35 35.36
C GLN A 125 -1.56 -12.01 34.89
N ASN A 126 -0.44 -11.99 34.18
CA ASN A 126 0.13 -10.76 33.63
C ASN A 126 -0.80 -10.16 32.55
N LEU A 127 -1.44 -11.00 31.73
CA LEU A 127 -2.46 -10.51 30.77
C LEU A 127 -3.61 -9.81 31.50
N GLN A 128 -4.13 -10.40 32.58
CA GLN A 128 -5.20 -9.77 33.37
C GLN A 128 -4.74 -8.46 34.04
N GLN A 129 -3.53 -8.43 34.60
CA GLN A 129 -2.98 -7.22 35.22
C GLN A 129 -2.81 -6.08 34.21
N VAL A 130 -2.32 -6.39 33.00
CA VAL A 130 -2.20 -5.39 31.91
C VAL A 130 -3.57 -4.91 31.45
N MET A 131 -4.57 -5.80 31.34
CA MET A 131 -5.93 -5.39 31.01
C MET A 131 -6.56 -4.49 32.08
N ALA A 132 -6.26 -4.72 33.36
CA ALA A 132 -6.69 -3.85 34.45
C ALA A 132 -6.04 -2.46 34.37
N ILE A 133 -4.75 -2.38 34.00
CA ILE A 133 -4.07 -1.09 33.74
C ILE A 133 -4.73 -0.36 32.57
N PHE A 134 -5.00 -1.05 31.44
CA PHE A 134 -5.72 -0.44 30.32
C PHE A 134 -7.10 0.08 30.73
N SER A 135 -7.83 -0.65 31.57
CA SER A 135 -9.11 -0.18 32.11
C SER A 135 -8.95 1.10 32.93
N GLU A 136 -7.89 1.24 33.74
CA GLU A 136 -7.67 2.46 34.53
C GLU A 136 -7.15 3.65 33.73
N TRP A 137 -6.32 3.41 32.70
CA TRP A 137 -6.02 4.45 31.71
C TRP A 137 -7.29 4.97 31.02
N SER A 138 -8.32 4.14 30.90
CA SER A 138 -9.56 4.51 30.22
C SER A 138 -10.44 5.50 30.98
N ASN A 139 -10.50 5.43 32.32
CA ASN A 139 -11.38 6.34 33.08
C ASN A 139 -10.90 6.73 34.50
N ALA A 140 -9.73 6.29 34.95
CA ALA A 140 -9.31 6.38 36.35
C ALA A 140 -7.98 7.14 36.56
N ALA A 141 -7.48 7.84 35.55
CA ALA A 141 -6.31 8.72 35.70
C ALA A 141 -6.60 9.90 36.64
N THR A 142 -5.68 10.17 37.59
CA THR A 142 -5.94 11.10 38.70
C THR A 142 -5.55 12.54 38.41
N PHE A 143 -4.49 12.77 37.63
CA PHE A 143 -3.91 14.09 37.36
C PHE A 143 -3.56 14.84 38.65
N GLU A 144 -2.79 14.21 39.54
CA GLU A 144 -2.33 14.84 40.79
C GLU A 144 -1.43 16.03 40.51
N LYS A 145 -1.59 17.13 41.27
CA LYS A 145 -0.88 18.39 40.99
C LYS A 145 0.65 18.21 40.99
N LEU A 146 1.19 17.47 41.95
CA LEU A 146 2.64 17.25 42.07
C LEU A 146 3.20 16.46 40.87
N GLU A 147 2.45 15.46 40.39
CA GLU A 147 2.82 14.67 39.22
C GLU A 147 2.74 15.51 37.94
N VAL A 148 1.67 16.30 37.78
CA VAL A 148 1.56 17.24 36.66
C VAL A 148 2.73 18.22 36.65
N ASP A 149 3.08 18.82 37.79
CA ASP A 149 4.17 19.78 37.87
C ASP A 149 5.55 19.16 37.59
N ALA A 150 5.77 17.91 37.99
CA ALA A 150 6.98 17.15 37.64
C ALA A 150 7.05 16.87 36.13
N GLU A 151 5.94 16.44 35.54
CA GLU A 151 5.88 16.03 34.13
C GLU A 151 6.11 17.21 33.16
N ARG A 152 5.82 18.45 33.57
CA ARG A 152 6.19 19.65 32.79
C ARG A 152 7.67 19.67 32.44
N GLY A 153 8.52 19.30 33.40
CA GLY A 153 9.96 19.24 33.22
C GLY A 153 10.35 18.18 32.21
N VAL A 154 9.78 16.98 32.32
CA VAL A 154 10.03 15.85 31.40
C VAL A 154 9.68 16.23 29.97
N ILE A 155 8.47 16.73 29.73
CA ILE A 155 8.00 17.13 28.40
C ILE A 155 8.85 18.28 27.83
N THR A 156 9.25 19.24 28.68
CA THR A 156 10.10 20.36 28.24
C THR A 156 11.49 19.88 27.84
N GLU A 157 12.09 18.97 28.61
CA GLU A 157 13.40 18.41 28.30
C GLU A 157 13.36 17.48 27.07
N GLU A 158 12.28 16.72 26.89
CA GLU A 158 12.05 15.97 25.66
C GLU A 158 11.99 16.90 24.44
N TRP A 159 11.21 17.98 24.52
CA TRP A 159 11.15 18.98 23.46
C TRP A 159 12.50 19.61 23.18
N ARG A 160 13.34 19.88 24.19
CA ARG A 160 14.69 20.43 24.02
C ARG A 160 15.65 19.43 23.37
N ALA A 161 15.64 18.19 23.84
CA ALA A 161 16.60 17.16 23.42
C ALA A 161 16.44 16.74 21.95
N HIS A 162 15.24 16.86 21.38
CA HIS A 162 14.93 16.39 20.04
C HIS A 162 15.02 17.47 18.94
N GLN A 163 15.59 18.66 19.21
CA GLN A 163 15.73 19.76 18.24
C GLN A 163 16.96 19.62 17.32
N ASP A 164 17.18 18.42 16.79
CA ASP A 164 18.26 18.12 15.86
C ASP A 164 18.04 18.76 14.48
N ALA A 165 19.02 18.58 13.58
CA ALA A 165 18.96 19.09 12.22
C ALA A 165 17.70 18.64 11.46
N LYS A 166 17.24 17.39 11.68
CA LYS A 166 16.06 16.84 11.00
C LYS A 166 14.78 17.51 11.50
N TRP A 167 14.67 17.74 12.81
CA TRP A 167 13.58 18.50 13.41
C TRP A 167 13.56 19.93 12.84
N ARG A 168 14.68 20.66 12.86
CA ARG A 168 14.76 22.03 12.32
C ARG A 168 14.39 22.12 10.83
N THR A 169 14.88 21.18 10.01
CA THR A 169 14.46 21.06 8.60
C THR A 169 12.95 20.84 8.48
N SER A 170 12.37 19.96 9.30
CA SER A 170 10.93 19.72 9.28
C SER A 170 10.15 20.98 9.67
N GLN A 171 10.55 21.70 10.72
CA GLN A 171 9.95 22.95 11.15
C GLN A 171 9.98 24.03 10.06
N ALA A 172 11.12 24.19 9.37
CA ALA A 172 11.25 25.11 8.26
C ALA A 172 10.34 24.75 7.06
N ARG A 173 10.04 23.46 6.86
CA ARG A 173 9.14 22.96 5.80
C ARG A 173 7.67 23.07 6.17
N ARG A 174 7.31 22.94 7.46
CA ARG A 174 5.92 22.88 7.96
C ARG A 174 4.98 23.94 7.35
N PRO A 175 5.28 25.25 7.31
CA PRO A 175 4.34 26.24 6.79
C PRO A 175 4.03 26.07 5.29
N PHE A 176 4.95 25.49 4.52
CA PHE A 176 4.75 25.21 3.10
C PHE A 176 3.96 23.91 2.90
N LEU A 177 4.34 22.86 3.63
CA LEU A 177 3.75 21.53 3.50
C LEU A 177 2.34 21.45 4.09
N LEU A 178 2.12 22.11 5.23
CA LEU A 178 0.87 22.03 6.01
C LEU A 178 -0.05 23.25 5.81
N ALA A 179 0.20 24.09 4.80
CA ALA A 179 -0.61 25.27 4.50
C ALA A 179 -2.13 24.95 4.49
N ASN A 180 -2.94 25.76 5.16
CA ASN A 180 -4.40 25.59 5.26
C ASN A 180 -4.87 24.23 5.83
N THR A 181 -4.03 23.55 6.61
CA THR A 181 -4.43 22.36 7.39
C THR A 181 -4.58 22.73 8.85
N ARG A 182 -5.45 22.04 9.58
CA ARG A 182 -5.49 22.12 11.05
C ARG A 182 -4.19 21.63 11.70
N ASN A 183 -3.49 20.71 11.04
CA ASN A 183 -2.22 20.14 11.46
C ASN A 183 -1.10 21.19 11.61
N LEU A 184 -1.16 22.29 10.83
CA LEU A 184 -0.20 23.39 10.96
C LEU A 184 -0.21 24.00 12.37
N ASP A 185 -1.40 24.20 12.93
CA ASP A 185 -1.63 24.88 14.22
C ASP A 185 -1.70 23.92 15.41
N ARG A 186 -1.59 22.61 15.17
CA ARG A 186 -1.79 21.52 16.14
C ARG A 186 -0.68 20.49 16.12
N GLU A 187 0.57 20.97 16.16
CA GLU A 187 1.70 20.08 16.40
C GLU A 187 1.51 19.35 17.74
N PRO A 188 1.68 18.01 17.80
CA PRO A 188 1.37 17.22 19.00
C PRO A 188 2.09 17.70 20.27
N ILE A 189 3.34 18.19 20.13
CA ILE A 189 4.13 18.69 21.28
C ILE A 189 3.57 20.00 21.86
N GLY A 190 2.71 20.70 21.12
CA GLY A 190 2.06 21.92 21.55
C GLY A 190 2.98 23.13 21.72
N LEU A 191 2.57 24.03 22.62
CA LEU A 191 3.36 25.19 23.02
C LEU A 191 3.96 24.97 24.40
N MET A 192 5.24 25.29 24.57
CA MET A 192 5.90 25.18 25.88
C MET A 192 5.25 26.09 26.94
N ASP A 193 4.68 27.22 26.54
CA ASP A 193 3.90 28.07 27.45
C ASP A 193 2.63 27.36 27.95
N THR A 194 1.95 26.59 27.09
CA THR A 194 0.81 25.77 27.50
C THR A 194 1.26 24.63 28.41
N VAL A 195 2.36 23.93 28.09
CA VAL A 195 2.95 22.89 28.94
C VAL A 195 3.31 23.46 30.32
N ALA A 196 3.83 24.68 30.40
CA ALA A 196 4.21 25.33 31.65
C ALA A 196 3.00 25.76 32.51
N THR A 197 1.84 26.05 31.89
CA THR A 197 0.72 26.73 32.57
C THR A 197 -0.56 25.89 32.69
N VAL A 198 -0.71 24.81 31.92
CA VAL A 198 -1.93 23.98 31.92
C VAL A 198 -2.20 23.43 33.32
N THR A 199 -3.44 23.56 33.80
CA THR A 199 -3.84 23.09 35.12
C THR A 199 -4.26 21.62 35.08
N PRO A 200 -4.14 20.88 36.21
CA PRO A 200 -4.70 19.53 36.31
C PRO A 200 -6.19 19.43 35.97
N ALA A 201 -6.94 20.51 36.23
CA ALA A 201 -8.36 20.59 35.87
C ALA A 201 -8.57 20.60 34.34
N GLN A 202 -7.74 21.34 33.59
CA GLN A 202 -7.80 21.35 32.12
C GLN A 202 -7.41 19.99 31.53
N LEU A 203 -6.36 19.34 32.05
CA LEU A 203 -5.98 17.99 31.64
C LEU A 203 -7.13 17.00 31.88
N ARG A 204 -7.75 17.05 33.07
CA ARG A 204 -8.90 16.20 33.41
C ARG A 204 -10.13 16.50 32.56
N GLN A 205 -10.38 17.76 32.20
CA GLN A 205 -11.47 18.13 31.29
C GLN A 205 -11.27 17.55 29.89
N PHE A 206 -10.06 17.65 29.35
CA PHE A 206 -9.71 17.03 28.07
C PHE A 206 -9.88 15.51 28.14
N TYR A 207 -9.32 14.89 29.18
CA TYR A 207 -9.47 13.46 29.45
C TYR A 207 -10.94 13.04 29.50
N GLN A 208 -11.77 13.71 30.30
CA GLN A 208 -13.20 13.39 30.40
C GLN A 208 -13.98 13.65 29.09
N ARG A 209 -13.57 14.62 28.27
CA ARG A 209 -14.23 14.92 26.99
C ARG A 209 -14.02 13.81 25.97
N TRP A 210 -12.84 13.20 25.99
CA TRP A 210 -12.32 12.39 24.90
C TRP A 210 -12.10 10.92 25.28
N TYR A 211 -11.78 10.63 26.53
CA TYR A 211 -11.50 9.28 26.99
C TYR A 211 -12.79 8.55 27.40
N GLN A 212 -13.64 8.24 26.41
CA GLN A 212 -14.93 7.56 26.60
C GLN A 212 -15.09 6.36 25.66
N PRO A 213 -15.66 5.21 26.09
CA PRO A 213 -15.58 3.94 25.35
C PRO A 213 -15.97 3.99 23.87
N ASN A 214 -16.96 4.80 23.50
CA ASN A 214 -17.39 4.94 22.10
C ASN A 214 -16.34 5.58 21.16
N ASN A 215 -15.26 6.13 21.71
CA ASN A 215 -14.11 6.61 20.95
C ASN A 215 -12.86 5.71 21.12
N MET A 216 -13.00 4.57 21.80
CA MET A 216 -11.92 3.60 22.05
C MET A 216 -11.98 2.48 21.02
N THR A 217 -10.81 2.06 20.54
CA THR A 217 -10.64 0.75 19.92
C THR A 217 -9.58 -0.01 20.70
N PHE A 218 -9.79 -1.30 20.93
CA PHE A 218 -8.81 -2.18 21.53
C PHE A 218 -8.39 -3.24 20.51
N ILE A 219 -7.09 -3.31 20.20
CA ILE A 219 -6.52 -4.18 19.18
C ILE A 219 -5.66 -5.24 19.85
N VAL A 220 -5.93 -6.51 19.56
CA VAL A 220 -5.15 -7.65 20.05
C VAL A 220 -4.61 -8.44 18.87
N VAL A 221 -3.29 -8.49 18.70
CA VAL A 221 -2.63 -9.23 17.62
C VAL A 221 -1.59 -10.16 18.21
N GLY A 222 -1.69 -11.46 17.93
CA GLY A 222 -0.70 -12.42 18.45
C GLY A 222 -1.20 -13.84 18.62
N ASP A 223 -0.45 -14.61 19.41
CA ASP A 223 -0.73 -16.02 19.64
C ASP A 223 -1.72 -16.22 20.79
N ILE A 224 -2.97 -15.83 20.54
CA ILE A 224 -4.08 -15.95 21.47
C ILE A 224 -5.34 -16.46 20.76
N ASP A 225 -6.10 -17.34 21.42
CA ASP A 225 -7.38 -17.79 20.89
C ASP A 225 -8.43 -16.67 20.94
N SER A 226 -9.32 -16.62 19.95
CA SER A 226 -10.35 -15.58 19.85
C SER A 226 -11.29 -15.57 21.07
N LYS A 227 -11.64 -16.73 21.62
CA LYS A 227 -12.50 -16.81 22.82
C LYS A 227 -11.78 -16.28 24.05
N GLU A 228 -10.48 -16.57 24.18
CA GLU A 228 -9.66 -16.09 25.29
C GLU A 228 -9.47 -14.57 25.21
N ALA A 229 -9.14 -14.04 24.03
CA ALA A 229 -9.02 -12.59 23.83
C ALA A 229 -10.34 -11.86 24.12
N LEU A 230 -11.47 -12.40 23.65
CA LEU A 230 -12.78 -11.81 23.90
C LEU A 230 -13.15 -11.83 25.39
N ALA A 231 -12.80 -12.91 26.12
CA ALA A 231 -13.03 -12.99 27.56
C ALA A 231 -12.20 -11.93 28.31
N LEU A 232 -10.90 -11.81 28.01
CA LEU A 232 -10.02 -10.79 28.60
C LEU A 232 -10.57 -9.37 28.43
N ILE A 233 -11.07 -9.06 27.24
CA ILE A 233 -11.67 -7.76 26.92
C ILE A 233 -12.95 -7.55 27.73
N LYS A 234 -13.88 -8.51 27.72
CA LYS A 234 -15.16 -8.39 28.43
C LYS A 234 -15.00 -8.26 29.94
N ASP A 235 -14.11 -9.04 30.54
CA ASP A 235 -13.92 -9.07 31.99
C ASP A 235 -13.40 -7.73 32.55
N ASN A 236 -12.68 -6.97 31.73
CA ASN A 236 -12.01 -5.73 32.12
C ASN A 236 -12.70 -4.48 31.57
N LEU A 237 -12.98 -4.43 30.26
CA LEU A 237 -13.42 -3.20 29.59
C LEU A 237 -14.95 -3.04 29.55
N SER A 238 -15.73 -4.11 29.64
CA SER A 238 -17.21 -3.99 29.63
C SER A 238 -17.78 -3.34 30.89
N LYS A 239 -16.96 -3.16 31.94
CA LYS A 239 -17.31 -2.43 33.16
C LYS A 239 -17.17 -0.91 33.00
N LEU A 240 -16.52 -0.43 31.93
CA LEU A 240 -16.43 0.99 31.65
C LEU A 240 -17.83 1.57 31.40
N PRO A 241 -18.21 2.69 32.04
CA PRO A 241 -19.50 3.33 31.79
C PRO A 241 -19.66 3.69 30.31
N ALA A 242 -20.83 3.42 29.74
CA ALA A 242 -21.19 3.71 28.34
C ALA A 242 -21.44 5.21 28.10
N ASN A 243 -20.52 6.05 28.57
CA ASN A 243 -20.51 7.47 28.32
C ASN A 243 -20.18 7.75 26.85
N LYS A 244 -20.62 8.90 26.36
CA LYS A 244 -20.29 9.37 25.01
C LYS A 244 -19.20 10.44 25.08
N ALA A 245 -18.14 10.27 24.30
CA ALA A 245 -17.21 11.33 24.00
C ALA A 245 -17.90 12.46 23.23
N ALA A 246 -17.27 13.64 23.21
CA ALA A 246 -17.64 14.67 22.25
C ALA A 246 -17.45 14.18 20.81
N GLU A 247 -18.18 14.78 19.86
CA GLU A 247 -18.04 14.44 18.44
C GLU A 247 -16.71 14.93 17.88
N ASN A 248 -16.03 14.08 17.10
CA ASN A 248 -14.80 14.45 16.42
C ASN A 248 -15.08 15.43 15.28
N ARG A 249 -14.54 16.63 15.39
CA ARG A 249 -14.62 17.64 14.33
C ARG A 249 -13.69 17.27 13.18
N VAL A 250 -14.08 17.65 11.98
CA VAL A 250 -13.26 17.48 10.76
C VAL A 250 -13.01 18.87 10.17
N TRP A 251 -11.76 19.12 9.81
CA TRP A 251 -11.35 20.36 9.14
C TRP A 251 -10.86 20.01 7.73
N PRO A 252 -11.72 20.12 6.70
CA PRO A 252 -11.32 19.86 5.33
C PRO A 252 -10.18 20.79 4.91
N THR A 253 -9.13 20.21 4.33
CA THR A 253 -7.96 20.96 3.87
C THR A 253 -8.34 21.79 2.64
N LYS A 254 -7.97 23.08 2.64
CA LYS A 254 -8.17 23.97 1.48
C LYS A 254 -6.90 24.04 0.63
N ALA A 255 -7.04 23.91 -0.68
CA ALA A 255 -5.91 24.05 -1.59
C ALA A 255 -5.31 25.46 -1.53
N GLU A 256 -3.97 25.55 -1.46
CA GLU A 256 -3.20 26.79 -1.52
C GLU A 256 -2.71 26.99 -2.96
N ASN A 257 -3.59 27.50 -3.84
CA ASN A 257 -3.40 27.52 -5.30
C ASN A 257 -2.43 28.61 -5.79
N HIS A 258 -1.21 28.62 -5.27
CA HIS A 258 -0.09 29.37 -5.84
C HIS A 258 1.24 28.71 -5.49
N LEU A 259 2.20 28.87 -6.40
CA LEU A 259 3.54 28.30 -6.26
C LEU A 259 4.37 29.06 -5.23
N ARG A 260 4.89 28.35 -4.23
CA ARG A 260 5.75 28.90 -3.17
C ARG A 260 7.20 28.43 -3.31
N PHE A 261 8.12 29.09 -2.61
CA PHE A 261 9.56 28.82 -2.68
C PHE A 261 10.19 28.87 -1.28
N ASN A 262 11.06 27.90 -0.99
CA ASN A 262 11.79 27.82 0.27
C ASN A 262 13.26 27.42 0.04
N ILE A 263 14.16 27.93 0.88
CA ILE A 263 15.55 27.48 0.99
C ILE A 263 15.82 27.18 2.46
N ILE A 264 16.05 25.90 2.78
CA ILE A 264 16.44 25.46 4.12
C ILE A 264 17.95 25.48 4.21
N ASN A 265 18.49 26.32 5.10
CA ASN A 265 19.91 26.44 5.36
C ASN A 265 20.23 25.94 6.77
N ASP A 266 20.89 24.78 6.87
CA ASP A 266 21.30 24.19 8.14
C ASP A 266 22.64 23.44 7.98
N LYS A 267 23.67 23.86 8.72
CA LYS A 267 25.03 23.32 8.60
C LYS A 267 25.16 21.87 9.08
N GLU A 268 24.22 21.37 9.88
CA GLU A 268 24.20 19.98 10.33
C GLU A 268 23.52 19.05 9.30
N ASN A 269 22.81 19.58 8.31
CA ASN A 269 22.32 18.78 7.19
C ASN A 269 23.49 18.23 6.36
N ARG A 270 23.40 16.98 5.92
CA ARG A 270 24.49 16.29 5.20
C ARG A 270 24.24 16.14 3.70
N VAL A 271 23.09 16.57 3.20
CA VAL A 271 22.68 16.39 1.81
C VAL A 271 22.13 17.70 1.27
N ASN A 272 22.81 18.24 0.25
CA ASN A 272 22.32 19.36 -0.55
C ASN A 272 21.38 18.85 -1.65
N GLY A 273 20.44 19.69 -2.10
CA GLY A 273 19.57 19.31 -3.22
C GLY A 273 18.34 20.17 -3.39
N ILE A 274 17.50 19.77 -4.33
CA ILE A 274 16.28 20.48 -4.73
C ILE A 274 15.11 19.50 -4.82
N ALA A 275 13.92 19.97 -4.47
CA ALA A 275 12.69 19.21 -4.60
C ALA A 275 11.51 20.07 -5.03
N LEU A 276 10.60 19.45 -5.78
CA LEU A 276 9.27 19.98 -6.08
C LEU A 276 8.24 19.17 -5.31
N TYR A 277 7.46 19.84 -4.48
CA TYR A 277 6.35 19.28 -3.73
C TYR A 277 5.02 19.70 -4.38
N TYR A 278 4.14 18.72 -4.59
CA TYR A 278 2.73 18.92 -4.89
C TYR A 278 1.89 18.50 -3.70
N ARG A 279 0.82 19.23 -3.41
CA ARG A 279 -0.18 18.86 -2.41
C ARG A 279 -1.52 18.59 -3.08
N LEU A 280 -2.18 17.51 -2.68
CA LEU A 280 -3.38 17.03 -3.33
C LEU A 280 -4.22 16.19 -2.34
N PRO A 281 -5.53 16.03 -2.60
CA PRO A 281 -6.36 15.15 -1.82
C PRO A 281 -5.81 13.72 -1.73
N MET A 282 -6.05 13.07 -0.60
CA MET A 282 -5.72 11.66 -0.36
C MET A 282 -7.03 10.87 -0.23
N VAL A 283 -7.27 9.98 -1.20
CA VAL A 283 -8.45 9.10 -1.18
C VAL A 283 -8.29 8.00 -0.14
N GLN A 284 -9.38 7.66 0.55
CA GLN A 284 -9.44 6.49 1.41
C GLN A 284 -9.81 5.27 0.57
N VAL A 285 -9.01 4.20 0.65
CA VAL A 285 -9.22 3.00 -0.16
C VAL A 285 -10.28 2.11 0.48
N ASN A 286 -11.50 2.16 -0.04
CA ASN A 286 -12.66 1.42 0.48
C ASN A 286 -13.50 0.74 -0.61
N ASP A 287 -13.17 0.96 -1.88
CA ASP A 287 -13.81 0.34 -3.05
C ASP A 287 -12.79 0.14 -4.19
N GLU A 288 -13.22 -0.48 -5.29
CA GLU A 288 -12.33 -0.76 -6.43
C GLU A 288 -11.82 0.53 -7.11
N GLN A 289 -12.63 1.60 -7.15
CA GLN A 289 -12.27 2.85 -7.79
C GLN A 289 -11.15 3.56 -7.03
N SER A 290 -11.33 3.74 -5.72
CA SER A 290 -10.33 4.33 -4.82
C SER A 290 -9.05 3.48 -4.74
N PHE A 291 -9.15 2.15 -4.86
CA PHE A 291 -8.00 1.26 -4.96
C PHE A 291 -7.18 1.53 -6.23
N VAL A 292 -7.83 1.67 -7.39
CA VAL A 292 -7.15 1.99 -8.65
C VAL A 292 -6.53 3.39 -8.58
N GLU A 293 -7.27 4.40 -8.11
CA GLU A 293 -6.75 5.77 -8.03
C GLU A 293 -5.51 5.88 -7.13
N GLN A 294 -5.52 5.24 -5.95
CA GLN A 294 -4.35 5.22 -5.07
C GLN A 294 -3.17 4.49 -5.72
N ALA A 295 -3.45 3.40 -6.45
CA ALA A 295 -2.42 2.65 -7.17
C ALA A 295 -1.79 3.47 -8.31
N GLU A 296 -2.56 4.31 -9.01
CA GLU A 296 -2.02 5.20 -10.04
C GLU A 296 -1.02 6.21 -9.46
N TRP A 297 -1.36 6.87 -8.34
CA TRP A 297 -0.41 7.76 -7.65
C TRP A 297 0.84 7.03 -7.17
N SER A 298 0.66 5.81 -6.64
CA SER A 298 1.77 4.97 -6.22
C SER A 298 2.67 4.56 -7.40
N MET A 299 2.08 4.22 -8.55
CA MET A 299 2.83 3.83 -9.75
C MET A 299 3.60 5.01 -10.35
N LEU A 300 3.05 6.23 -10.38
CA LEU A 300 3.81 7.41 -10.82
C LEU A 300 5.07 7.65 -9.96
N VAL A 301 4.96 7.48 -8.65
CA VAL A 301 6.11 7.56 -7.73
C VAL A 301 7.12 6.45 -8.02
N GLN A 302 6.66 5.21 -8.23
CA GLN A 302 7.53 4.06 -8.51
C GLN A 302 8.23 4.20 -9.87
N LEU A 303 7.51 4.64 -10.91
CA LEU A 303 8.03 4.85 -12.26
C LEU A 303 9.13 5.92 -12.28
N PHE A 304 8.91 7.05 -11.60
CA PHE A 304 9.96 8.08 -11.45
C PHE A 304 11.21 7.50 -10.77
N ASN A 305 11.04 6.75 -9.68
CA ASN A 305 12.16 6.14 -8.96
C ASN A 305 12.89 5.07 -9.80
N GLN A 306 12.18 4.27 -10.59
CA GLN A 306 12.76 3.26 -11.47
C GLN A 306 13.61 3.94 -12.55
N ARG A 307 13.02 4.87 -13.31
CA ARG A 307 13.72 5.60 -14.36
C ARG A 307 14.95 6.33 -13.83
N LEU A 308 14.82 7.03 -12.71
CA LEU A 308 15.93 7.78 -12.13
C LEU A 308 17.07 6.86 -11.68
N GLN A 309 16.75 5.72 -11.05
CA GLN A 309 17.75 4.74 -10.64
C GLN A 309 18.48 4.13 -11.84
N GLU A 310 17.77 3.74 -12.89
CA GLU A 310 18.40 3.22 -14.12
C GLU A 310 19.36 4.24 -14.75
N ARG A 311 18.94 5.50 -14.86
CA ARG A 311 19.76 6.59 -15.44
C ARG A 311 20.99 6.93 -14.58
N ILE A 312 20.91 6.74 -13.26
CA ILE A 312 22.07 6.88 -12.36
C ILE A 312 23.03 5.71 -12.55
N GLN A 313 22.51 4.48 -12.55
CA GLN A 313 23.31 3.25 -12.65
C GLN A 313 23.98 3.09 -14.02
N SER A 314 23.32 3.52 -15.11
CA SER A 314 23.91 3.58 -16.45
C SER A 314 24.99 4.66 -16.59
N GLY A 315 25.10 5.57 -15.62
CA GLY A 315 26.03 6.69 -15.65
C GLY A 315 25.60 7.84 -16.55
N GLU A 316 24.32 7.93 -16.92
CA GLU A 316 23.78 9.10 -17.64
C GLU A 316 23.70 10.33 -16.74
N LEU A 317 23.42 10.14 -15.44
CA LEU A 317 23.26 11.24 -14.46
C LEU A 317 24.46 11.39 -13.52
N LYS A 318 25.68 11.48 -14.09
CA LYS A 318 26.93 11.67 -13.32
C LYS A 318 27.04 13.02 -12.61
N THR A 319 26.18 13.99 -12.87
CA THR A 319 26.25 15.33 -12.26
C THR A 319 25.56 15.41 -10.89
N ILE A 320 24.80 14.38 -10.51
CA ILE A 320 24.06 14.31 -9.24
C ILE A 320 24.55 13.15 -8.37
N SER A 321 24.09 13.11 -7.11
CA SER A 321 24.39 12.02 -6.17
C SER A 321 23.26 11.00 -6.03
N GLY A 322 22.03 11.41 -6.32
CA GLY A 322 20.86 10.55 -6.30
C GLY A 322 19.56 11.35 -6.38
N GLY A 323 18.43 10.69 -6.14
CA GLY A 323 17.14 11.34 -6.02
C GLY A 323 16.03 10.34 -5.76
N THR A 324 14.82 10.84 -5.53
CA THR A 324 13.66 9.99 -5.25
C THR A 324 12.35 10.75 -5.46
N ALA A 325 11.29 10.02 -5.80
CA ALA A 325 9.92 10.45 -5.60
C ALA A 325 9.33 9.78 -4.36
N ARG A 326 8.51 10.49 -3.58
CA ARG A 326 7.76 9.91 -2.45
C ARG A 326 6.40 10.59 -2.29
N SER A 327 5.49 9.88 -1.62
CA SER A 327 4.26 10.46 -1.07
C SER A 327 4.29 10.44 0.46
N VAL A 328 3.66 11.41 1.10
CA VAL A 328 3.45 11.49 2.54
C VAL A 328 2.06 12.06 2.87
N LYS A 329 1.37 11.46 3.84
CA LYS A 329 0.14 12.02 4.43
C LYS A 329 0.47 13.32 5.15
N ILE A 330 -0.26 14.40 4.87
CA ILE A 330 -0.07 15.71 5.52
C ILE A 330 -1.27 16.14 6.36
N ALA A 331 -2.45 15.59 6.07
CA ALA A 331 -3.68 15.71 6.83
C ALA A 331 -4.55 14.45 6.60
N PRO A 332 -5.65 14.22 7.35
CA PRO A 332 -6.54 13.07 7.12
C PRO A 332 -7.03 12.92 5.68
N ASP A 333 -7.27 14.04 5.00
CA ASP A 333 -7.86 14.12 3.66
C ASP A 333 -6.85 14.55 2.58
N TYR A 334 -5.58 14.77 2.93
CA TYR A 334 -4.57 15.36 2.04
C TYR A 334 -3.20 14.70 2.16
N GLN A 335 -2.49 14.63 1.04
CA GLN A 335 -1.12 14.13 0.92
C GLN A 335 -0.24 15.11 0.15
N SER A 336 1.08 14.88 0.21
CA SER A 336 2.03 15.52 -0.69
C SER A 336 2.84 14.48 -1.45
N LEU A 337 2.84 14.61 -2.78
CA LEU A 337 3.75 13.91 -3.68
C LEU A 337 4.91 14.84 -4.01
N PHE A 338 6.14 14.37 -3.87
CA PHE A 338 7.32 15.19 -4.17
C PHE A 338 8.39 14.44 -4.93
N PHE A 339 9.14 15.20 -5.73
CA PHE A 339 10.25 14.74 -6.55
C PHE A 339 11.52 15.47 -6.10
N ARG A 340 12.53 14.73 -5.69
CA ARG A 340 13.77 15.27 -5.13
C ARG A 340 14.99 14.77 -5.91
N VAL A 341 15.93 15.67 -6.15
CA VAL A 341 17.27 15.34 -6.64
C VAL A 341 18.29 15.86 -5.62
N ASN A 342 19.21 14.97 -5.25
CA ASN A 342 20.32 15.27 -4.35
C ASN A 342 21.50 15.78 -5.19
N ALA A 343 22.02 16.95 -4.83
CA ALA A 343 23.18 17.52 -5.50
C ALA A 343 24.43 16.66 -5.23
N ARG A 344 25.36 16.67 -6.17
CA ARG A 344 26.73 16.23 -5.90
C ARG A 344 27.47 17.40 -5.28
N ASP A 345 27.94 17.23 -4.05
CA ASP A 345 28.58 18.27 -3.25
C ASP A 345 27.71 19.55 -3.19
N ASP A 346 28.22 20.68 -3.70
CA ASP A 346 27.55 21.98 -3.72
C ASP A 346 26.97 22.36 -5.10
N ASN A 347 26.86 21.40 -6.03
CA ASN A 347 26.44 21.66 -7.42
C ASN A 347 24.92 21.78 -7.55
N MET A 348 24.34 22.83 -6.97
CA MET A 348 22.90 23.09 -6.96
C MET A 348 22.28 23.27 -8.36
N GLN A 349 23.01 23.91 -9.28
CA GLN A 349 22.55 24.10 -10.66
C GLN A 349 22.38 22.77 -11.40
N ASP A 350 23.29 21.82 -11.19
CA ASP A 350 23.20 20.50 -11.82
C ASP A 350 22.02 19.69 -11.29
N ALA A 351 21.76 19.76 -9.98
CA ALA A 351 20.58 19.13 -9.38
C ALA A 351 19.27 19.73 -9.93
N ALA A 352 19.22 21.06 -10.10
CA ALA A 352 18.07 21.75 -10.68
C ALA A 352 17.85 21.37 -12.16
N ASN A 353 18.92 21.34 -12.96
CA ASN A 353 18.87 20.90 -14.35
C ASN A 353 18.39 19.45 -14.48
N ALA A 354 18.91 18.55 -13.65
CA ALA A 354 18.54 17.14 -13.68
C ALA A 354 17.05 16.94 -13.31
N LEU A 355 16.57 17.58 -12.24
CA LEU A 355 15.16 17.47 -11.84
C LEU A 355 14.23 18.06 -12.92
N MET A 356 14.52 19.26 -13.43
CA MET A 356 13.70 19.89 -14.47
C MET A 356 13.69 19.09 -15.77
N ALA A 357 14.84 18.58 -16.21
CA ALA A 357 14.94 17.75 -17.40
C ALA A 357 14.14 16.44 -17.27
N GLU A 358 14.20 15.80 -16.11
CA GLU A 358 13.48 14.55 -15.86
C GLU A 358 11.96 14.77 -15.87
N LEU A 359 11.49 15.81 -15.16
CA LEU A 359 10.07 16.18 -15.15
C LEU A 359 9.58 16.54 -16.57
N ALA A 360 10.32 17.38 -17.30
CA ALA A 360 9.97 17.78 -18.66
C ALA A 360 10.01 16.63 -19.68
N THR A 361 10.90 15.65 -19.49
CA THR A 361 10.93 14.44 -20.34
C THR A 361 9.67 13.60 -20.13
N ILE A 362 9.19 13.48 -18.89
CA ILE A 362 7.91 12.81 -18.58
C ILE A 362 6.74 13.64 -19.12
N ASP A 363 6.79 14.98 -19.03
CA ASP A 363 5.77 15.86 -19.61
C ASP A 363 5.62 15.65 -21.14
N GLN A 364 6.73 15.43 -21.86
CA GLN A 364 6.75 15.28 -23.32
C GLN A 364 6.46 13.86 -23.81
N HIS A 365 6.95 12.84 -23.10
CA HIS A 365 6.97 11.45 -23.61
C HIS A 365 6.32 10.43 -22.67
N GLY A 366 5.98 10.83 -21.44
CA GLY A 366 5.41 9.95 -20.42
C GLY A 366 6.35 8.80 -20.02
N PHE A 367 5.73 7.67 -19.68
CA PHE A 367 6.41 6.41 -19.38
C PHE A 367 6.06 5.36 -20.45
N SER A 368 7.02 4.51 -20.78
CA SER A 368 6.83 3.43 -21.75
C SER A 368 5.99 2.28 -21.15
N ALA A 369 5.43 1.44 -22.02
CA ALA A 369 4.71 0.24 -21.58
C ALA A 369 5.62 -0.75 -20.84
N GLU A 370 6.90 -0.81 -21.22
CA GLU A 370 7.90 -1.65 -20.57
C GLU A 370 8.20 -1.18 -19.14
N GLU A 371 8.32 0.14 -18.92
CA GLU A 371 8.46 0.69 -17.57
C GLU A 371 7.27 0.33 -16.67
N LEU A 372 6.04 0.46 -17.20
CA LEU A 372 4.83 0.12 -16.46
C LEU A 372 4.73 -1.38 -16.14
N ASP A 373 5.07 -2.25 -17.09
CA ASP A 373 5.07 -3.69 -16.88
C ASP A 373 6.14 -4.14 -15.88
N ASP A 374 7.32 -3.50 -15.86
CA ASP A 374 8.38 -3.79 -14.90
C ASP A 374 7.96 -3.38 -13.48
N VAL A 375 7.37 -2.19 -13.30
CA VAL A 375 6.82 -1.77 -12.00
C VAL A 375 5.73 -2.74 -11.52
N LYS A 376 4.76 -3.08 -12.38
CA LYS A 376 3.66 -3.99 -12.01
C LYS A 376 4.16 -5.38 -11.64
N SER A 377 5.03 -5.96 -12.46
CA SER A 377 5.58 -7.31 -12.21
C SER A 377 6.39 -7.36 -10.92
N THR A 378 7.26 -6.38 -10.68
CA THR A 378 8.06 -6.27 -9.45
C THR A 378 7.16 -6.22 -8.21
N ARG A 379 6.08 -5.44 -8.25
CA ARG A 379 5.11 -5.35 -7.15
C ARG A 379 4.30 -6.62 -6.97
N LEU A 380 3.85 -7.26 -8.05
CA LEU A 380 3.12 -8.52 -7.98
C LEU A 380 3.98 -9.67 -7.43
N THR A 381 5.27 -9.74 -7.80
CA THR A 381 6.23 -10.68 -7.21
C THR A 381 6.39 -10.45 -5.71
N TRP A 382 6.54 -9.19 -5.29
CA TRP A 382 6.60 -8.88 -3.86
C TRP A 382 5.31 -9.28 -3.12
N LEU A 383 4.15 -9.01 -3.71
CA LEU A 383 2.85 -9.41 -3.14
C LEU A 383 2.69 -10.93 -3.06
N LYS A 384 3.12 -11.66 -4.10
CA LYS A 384 3.13 -13.13 -4.10
C LYS A 384 4.01 -13.69 -2.98
N ASN A 385 5.24 -13.18 -2.84
CA ASN A 385 6.11 -13.57 -1.74
C ASN A 385 5.50 -13.21 -0.37
N ALA A 386 4.77 -12.09 -0.26
CA ALA A 386 4.07 -11.70 0.96
C ALA A 386 2.88 -12.62 1.30
N VAL A 387 2.27 -13.29 0.32
CA VAL A 387 1.29 -14.36 0.54
C VAL A 387 1.98 -15.58 1.13
N ASP A 388 3.09 -16.01 0.52
CA ASP A 388 3.81 -17.21 0.93
C ASP A 388 4.42 -17.05 2.34
N GLN A 389 5.01 -15.89 2.62
CA GLN A 389 5.67 -15.56 3.90
C GLN A 389 4.72 -14.90 4.90
N GLN A 390 3.40 -15.04 4.72
CA GLN A 390 2.44 -14.30 5.53
C GLN A 390 2.49 -14.63 7.04
N ALA A 391 2.98 -15.82 7.40
CA ALA A 391 3.13 -16.25 8.79
C ALA A 391 4.37 -15.65 9.47
N GLU A 392 5.33 -15.15 8.69
CA GLU A 392 6.61 -14.58 9.15
C GLU A 392 6.57 -13.05 9.27
N ARG A 393 5.37 -12.46 9.16
CA ARG A 393 5.19 -11.01 9.20
C ARG A 393 5.61 -10.45 10.56
N ASP A 394 6.33 -9.33 10.52
CA ASP A 394 6.63 -8.54 11.71
C ASP A 394 5.33 -8.13 12.42
N LEU A 395 5.23 -8.49 13.70
CA LEU A 395 4.02 -8.28 14.50
C LEU A 395 3.74 -6.79 14.72
N ARG A 396 4.78 -5.96 14.87
CA ARG A 396 4.62 -4.51 15.05
C ARG A 396 4.04 -3.85 13.81
N MET A 397 4.55 -4.20 12.62
CA MET A 397 4.05 -3.75 11.33
C MET A 397 2.60 -4.20 11.09
N LEU A 398 2.26 -5.47 11.40
CA LEU A 398 0.90 -5.95 11.25
C LEU A 398 -0.08 -5.19 12.15
N THR A 399 0.31 -4.96 13.40
CA THR A 399 -0.50 -4.23 14.39
C THR A 399 -0.71 -2.77 13.97
N SER A 400 0.33 -2.07 13.48
CA SER A 400 0.19 -0.69 13.01
C SER A 400 -0.64 -0.56 11.73
N ARG A 401 -0.66 -1.59 10.87
CA ARG A 401 -1.56 -1.62 9.70
C ARG A 401 -3.02 -1.77 10.10
N LEU A 402 -3.32 -2.66 11.06
CA LEU A 402 -4.69 -2.82 11.59
C LEU A 402 -5.18 -1.55 12.29
N ALA A 403 -4.27 -0.90 13.02
CA ALA A 403 -4.52 0.40 13.61
C ALA A 403 -4.89 1.47 12.59
N SER A 404 -4.09 1.60 11.52
CA SER A 404 -4.38 2.54 10.44
C SER A 404 -5.73 2.24 9.78
N SER A 405 -6.05 0.97 9.52
CA SER A 405 -7.38 0.58 9.01
C SER A 405 -8.51 0.99 9.95
N SER A 406 -8.32 0.86 11.27
CA SER A 406 -9.29 1.30 12.27
C SER A 406 -9.45 2.82 12.28
N LEU A 407 -8.34 3.57 12.32
CA LEU A 407 -8.33 5.04 12.34
C LEU A 407 -8.98 5.63 11.09
N ASN A 408 -8.66 5.08 9.92
CA ASN A 408 -9.13 5.57 8.63
C ASN A 408 -10.48 4.99 8.21
N ASN A 409 -11.02 4.05 8.99
CA ASN A 409 -12.23 3.29 8.67
C ASN A 409 -12.16 2.65 7.27
N THR A 410 -11.03 2.02 6.95
CA THR A 410 -10.79 1.32 5.68
C THR A 410 -10.71 -0.19 5.89
N PRO A 411 -11.14 -1.01 4.91
CA PRO A 411 -11.01 -2.46 5.00
C PRO A 411 -9.54 -2.88 5.15
N PHE A 412 -9.25 -3.74 6.12
CA PHE A 412 -7.95 -4.40 6.21
C PHE A 412 -7.94 -5.61 5.27
N LEU A 413 -7.18 -5.53 4.17
CA LEU A 413 -7.05 -6.60 3.19
C LEU A 413 -5.96 -7.60 3.59
N SER A 414 -6.27 -8.89 3.47
CA SER A 414 -5.28 -9.96 3.62
C SER A 414 -4.20 -9.89 2.51
N PRO A 415 -3.02 -10.52 2.68
CA PRO A 415 -2.04 -10.60 1.61
C PRO A 415 -2.60 -11.19 0.31
N GLU A 416 -3.42 -12.24 0.43
CA GLU A 416 -4.04 -12.92 -0.73
C GLU A 416 -5.03 -12.00 -1.44
N GLU A 417 -5.96 -11.37 -0.71
CA GLU A 417 -6.90 -10.42 -1.30
C GLU A 417 -6.16 -9.24 -1.94
N THR A 418 -5.10 -8.74 -1.30
CA THR A 418 -4.27 -7.67 -1.86
C THR A 418 -3.63 -8.10 -3.19
N TYR A 419 -3.05 -9.30 -3.25
CA TYR A 419 -2.45 -9.85 -4.48
C TYR A 419 -3.50 -10.01 -5.60
N GLN A 420 -4.66 -10.59 -5.30
CA GLN A 420 -5.72 -10.83 -6.28
C GLN A 420 -6.33 -9.52 -6.79
N LEU A 421 -6.63 -8.57 -5.89
CA LEU A 421 -7.15 -7.25 -6.26
C LEU A 421 -6.14 -6.49 -7.10
N SER A 422 -4.86 -6.48 -6.72
CA SER A 422 -3.78 -5.89 -7.53
C SER A 422 -3.71 -6.49 -8.92
N LYS A 423 -3.64 -7.83 -9.04
CA LYS A 423 -3.53 -8.52 -10.34
C LYS A 423 -4.71 -8.24 -11.27
N ARG A 424 -5.92 -8.13 -10.72
CA ARG A 424 -7.14 -7.83 -11.48
C ARG A 424 -7.26 -6.34 -11.81
N LEU A 425 -7.28 -5.49 -10.79
CA LEU A 425 -7.61 -4.06 -10.94
C LEU A 425 -6.51 -3.27 -11.63
N TRP A 426 -5.24 -3.64 -11.47
CA TRP A 426 -4.15 -2.94 -12.16
C TRP A 426 -4.14 -3.17 -13.67
N GLN A 427 -4.96 -4.07 -14.22
CA GLN A 427 -5.18 -4.19 -15.66
C GLN A 427 -5.86 -2.96 -16.26
N GLN A 428 -6.58 -2.18 -15.43
CA GLN A 428 -7.22 -0.92 -15.82
C GLN A 428 -6.21 0.23 -15.96
N ILE A 429 -5.07 0.15 -15.28
CA ILE A 429 -4.04 1.19 -15.29
C ILE A 429 -3.20 1.06 -16.56
N THR A 430 -3.20 2.09 -17.39
CA THR A 430 -2.51 2.11 -18.69
C THR A 430 -1.48 3.24 -18.72
N VAL A 431 -0.60 3.23 -19.74
CA VAL A 431 0.30 4.37 -19.99
C VAL A 431 -0.51 5.67 -20.18
N GLN A 432 -1.66 5.56 -20.84
CA GLN A 432 -2.56 6.68 -21.10
C GLN A 432 -3.18 7.22 -19.80
N SER A 433 -3.71 6.34 -18.93
CA SER A 433 -4.32 6.79 -17.66
C SER A 433 -3.29 7.45 -16.73
N LEU A 434 -2.07 6.90 -16.69
CA LEU A 434 -0.97 7.51 -15.93
C LEU A 434 -0.48 8.83 -16.53
N ALA A 435 -0.49 8.98 -17.86
CA ALA A 435 -0.16 10.24 -18.51
C ALA A 435 -1.18 11.33 -18.17
N GLU A 436 -2.47 11.00 -18.12
CA GLU A 436 -3.53 11.92 -17.69
C GLU A 436 -3.37 12.32 -16.21
N LYS A 437 -3.12 11.35 -15.32
CA LYS A 437 -2.81 11.62 -13.91
C LYS A 437 -1.57 12.47 -13.72
N TRP A 438 -0.51 12.22 -14.50
CA TRP A 438 0.70 13.04 -14.50
C TRP A 438 0.41 14.48 -14.94
N GLN A 439 -0.34 14.67 -16.04
CA GLN A 439 -0.74 16.01 -16.49
C GLN A 439 -1.62 16.73 -15.47
N GLN A 440 -2.52 16.01 -14.78
CA GLN A 440 -3.32 16.56 -13.69
C GLN A 440 -2.42 17.05 -12.55
N LEU A 441 -1.43 16.25 -12.16
CA LEU A 441 -0.46 16.62 -11.13
C LEU A 441 0.35 17.85 -11.54
N ARG A 442 0.86 17.88 -12.78
CA ARG A 442 1.72 18.98 -13.26
C ARG A 442 0.98 20.30 -13.41
N LYS A 443 -0.34 20.28 -13.66
CA LYS A 443 -1.22 21.47 -13.67
C LYS A 443 -1.65 21.94 -12.28
N ASN A 444 -1.41 21.16 -11.23
CA ASN A 444 -1.79 21.51 -9.87
C ASN A 444 -1.00 22.73 -9.39
N GLN A 445 -1.70 23.76 -8.89
CA GLN A 445 -1.11 25.01 -8.44
C GLN A 445 -0.73 24.98 -6.95
N ASP A 446 -1.24 24.00 -6.19
CA ASP A 446 -0.85 23.78 -4.79
C ASP A 446 0.49 23.03 -4.73
N ALA A 447 1.55 23.78 -5.01
CA ALA A 447 2.91 23.28 -5.10
C ALA A 447 3.93 24.24 -4.48
N PHE A 448 5.11 23.73 -4.15
CA PHE A 448 6.24 24.56 -3.75
C PHE A 448 7.59 23.94 -4.11
N TRP A 449 8.55 24.80 -4.44
CA TRP A 449 9.95 24.43 -4.61
C TRP A 449 10.70 24.57 -3.30
N GLU A 450 11.52 23.58 -2.96
CA GLU A 450 12.37 23.60 -1.78
C GLU A 450 13.81 23.25 -2.16
N GLN A 451 14.76 24.06 -1.72
CA GLN A 451 16.19 23.75 -1.78
C GLN A 451 16.74 23.51 -0.37
N MET A 452 17.65 22.56 -0.24
CA MET A 452 18.39 22.30 1.00
C MET A 452 19.87 22.58 0.75
N VAL A 453 20.46 23.42 1.61
CA VAL A 453 21.88 23.80 1.56
C VAL A 453 22.48 23.69 2.96
N ASN A 454 23.73 23.23 3.05
CA ASN A 454 24.42 23.03 4.34
C ASN A 454 25.68 23.87 4.52
N ASN A 455 26.00 24.75 3.57
CA ASN A 455 27.13 25.66 3.66
C ASN A 455 26.93 26.90 2.77
N GLU A 456 27.79 27.91 2.96
CA GLU A 456 27.72 29.20 2.25
C GLU A 456 27.95 29.08 0.74
N LEU A 457 28.76 28.11 0.29
CA LEU A 457 29.01 27.92 -1.13
C LEU A 457 27.78 27.36 -1.84
N ALA A 458 27.15 26.34 -1.27
CA ALA A 458 25.86 25.81 -1.74
C ALA A 458 24.76 26.87 -1.68
N ALA A 459 24.70 27.67 -0.61
CA ALA A 459 23.72 28.75 -0.46
C ALA A 459 23.85 29.82 -1.56
N LYS A 460 25.08 30.22 -1.91
CA LYS A 460 25.32 31.15 -3.03
C LYS A 460 24.98 30.57 -4.41
N LYS A 461 25.07 29.24 -4.56
CA LYS A 461 24.72 28.51 -5.78
C LYS A 461 23.23 28.13 -5.84
N ALA A 462 22.47 28.32 -4.76
CA ALA A 462 21.04 28.03 -4.74
C ALA A 462 20.29 28.97 -5.70
N LEU A 463 19.30 28.44 -6.41
CA LEU A 463 18.57 29.16 -7.43
C LEU A 463 17.54 30.09 -6.79
N SER A 464 17.39 31.30 -7.32
CA SER A 464 16.27 32.18 -6.97
C SER A 464 14.95 31.66 -7.57
N PRO A 465 13.78 32.09 -7.04
CA PRO A 465 12.49 31.75 -7.64
C PRO A 465 12.40 32.07 -9.14
N ALA A 466 12.91 33.24 -9.55
CA ALA A 466 12.94 33.64 -10.95
C ALA A 466 13.83 32.72 -11.80
N ALA A 467 14.96 32.25 -11.26
CA ALA A 467 15.83 31.31 -11.96
C ALA A 467 15.19 29.93 -12.11
N ILE A 468 14.48 29.44 -11.08
CA ILE A 468 13.73 28.17 -11.15
C ILE A 468 12.66 28.24 -12.24
N LEU A 469 11.85 29.31 -12.25
CA LEU A 469 10.80 29.51 -13.25
C LEU A 469 11.35 29.68 -14.67
N ALA A 470 12.48 30.38 -14.82
CA ALA A 470 13.17 30.51 -16.10
C ALA A 470 13.65 29.14 -16.61
N LEU A 471 14.20 28.30 -15.71
CA LEU A 471 14.68 26.97 -16.03
C LEU A 471 13.53 26.02 -16.41
N GLU A 472 12.41 26.08 -15.69
CA GLU A 472 11.20 25.32 -16.04
C GLU A 472 10.71 25.70 -17.44
N LYS A 473 10.63 27.01 -17.74
CA LYS A 473 10.26 27.51 -19.07
C LYS A 473 11.25 27.08 -20.15
N GLU A 474 12.55 27.06 -19.85
CA GLU A 474 13.58 26.60 -20.78
C GLU A 474 13.34 25.14 -21.17
N TYR A 475 13.20 24.24 -20.20
CA TYR A 475 12.96 22.82 -20.47
C TYR A 475 11.59 22.53 -21.09
N ALA A 476 10.56 23.31 -20.75
CA ALA A 476 9.26 23.22 -21.40
C ALA A 476 9.31 23.54 -22.91
N ASN A 477 10.22 24.43 -23.34
CA ASN A 477 10.39 24.81 -24.74
C ASN A 477 11.43 23.96 -25.50
N LYS A 478 12.26 23.19 -24.79
CA LYS A 478 13.21 22.26 -25.42
C LYS A 478 12.49 21.05 -25.97
N LYS A 479 12.84 20.62 -27.18
CA LYS A 479 12.46 19.31 -27.71
C LYS A 479 13.39 18.24 -27.13
N LEU A 480 12.97 17.58 -26.07
CA LEU A 480 13.76 16.56 -25.38
C LEU A 480 13.65 15.22 -26.13
N ALA A 481 14.72 14.43 -26.10
CA ALA A 481 14.68 13.06 -26.60
C ALA A 481 13.86 12.18 -25.64
N ALA A 482 13.12 11.21 -26.18
CA ALA A 482 12.47 10.21 -25.36
C ALA A 482 13.52 9.34 -24.66
N TYR A 483 13.26 8.98 -23.40
CA TYR A 483 14.09 8.01 -22.69
C TYR A 483 13.74 6.59 -23.17
N ILE A 484 14.77 5.83 -23.56
CA ILE A 484 14.63 4.43 -23.96
C ILE A 484 14.99 3.57 -22.74
N PHE A 485 13.96 3.04 -22.08
CA PHE A 485 14.13 2.14 -20.95
C PHE A 485 14.66 0.78 -21.45
N PRO A 486 15.67 0.18 -20.78
CA PRO A 486 16.28 -1.07 -21.23
C PRO A 486 15.33 -2.28 -21.27
N GLY A 487 14.35 -2.33 -20.36
CA GLY A 487 13.45 -3.46 -20.19
C GLY A 487 14.10 -4.64 -19.47
N ARG A 488 13.33 -5.40 -18.67
CA ARG A 488 13.80 -6.69 -18.15
C ARG A 488 13.89 -7.74 -19.25
N ASN A 489 14.80 -8.71 -19.10
CA ASN A 489 14.79 -9.89 -19.95
C ASN A 489 13.51 -10.71 -19.72
N LEU A 490 12.87 -11.19 -20.79
CA LEU A 490 11.63 -11.97 -20.72
C LEU A 490 11.90 -13.42 -21.10
N SER A 491 11.41 -14.35 -20.28
CA SER A 491 11.50 -15.78 -20.57
C SER A 491 10.21 -16.51 -20.19
N LEU A 492 9.94 -17.59 -20.93
CA LEU A 492 8.90 -18.57 -20.64
C LEU A 492 9.50 -19.97 -20.40
N THR A 493 10.78 -20.04 -20.02
CA THR A 493 11.48 -21.29 -19.67
C THR A 493 10.65 -22.14 -18.72
N VAL A 494 10.65 -23.44 -18.97
CA VAL A 494 9.97 -24.46 -18.16
C VAL A 494 11.02 -25.45 -17.72
N ASP A 495 11.06 -25.76 -16.42
CA ASP A 495 11.96 -26.80 -15.92
C ASP A 495 11.57 -28.16 -16.50
N ALA A 496 12.57 -28.91 -16.97
CA ALA A 496 12.35 -30.23 -17.53
C ALA A 496 11.97 -31.22 -16.41
N ASP A 497 10.96 -32.05 -16.67
CA ASP A 497 10.64 -33.21 -15.82
C ASP A 497 11.66 -34.34 -16.09
N PRO A 498 12.49 -34.73 -15.11
CA PRO A 498 13.49 -35.79 -15.30
C PRO A 498 12.89 -37.16 -15.65
N GLN A 499 11.60 -37.38 -15.39
CA GLN A 499 10.91 -38.65 -15.66
C GLN A 499 10.19 -38.67 -17.02
N ALA A 500 10.19 -37.56 -17.76
CA ALA A 500 9.47 -37.46 -19.02
C ALA A 500 10.22 -38.16 -20.16
N GLU A 501 9.67 -39.27 -20.65
CA GLU A 501 10.25 -40.07 -21.75
C GLU A 501 9.30 -40.24 -22.94
N ILE A 502 9.85 -40.69 -24.08
CA ILE A 502 9.09 -41.20 -25.24
C ILE A 502 8.87 -42.70 -25.05
N SER A 503 7.63 -43.10 -24.81
CA SER A 503 7.27 -44.50 -24.54
C SER A 503 7.18 -45.36 -25.79
N SER A 504 6.76 -44.80 -26.93
CA SER A 504 6.69 -45.55 -28.19
C SER A 504 6.86 -44.66 -29.43
N LYS A 505 7.31 -45.27 -30.52
CA LYS A 505 7.53 -44.64 -31.83
C LYS A 505 7.00 -45.55 -32.95
N GLU A 506 6.24 -44.96 -33.87
CA GLU A 506 5.63 -45.64 -35.00
C GLU A 506 5.78 -44.79 -36.27
N THR A 507 6.15 -45.39 -37.40
CA THR A 507 6.18 -44.70 -38.70
C THR A 507 4.85 -44.91 -39.40
N LEU A 508 4.08 -43.83 -39.63
CA LEU A 508 2.75 -43.90 -40.24
C LEU A 508 2.79 -43.79 -41.78
N ALA A 509 3.72 -42.98 -42.30
CA ALA A 509 3.97 -42.79 -43.72
C ALA A 509 5.41 -42.28 -43.92
N GLU A 510 5.87 -42.16 -45.17
CA GLU A 510 7.24 -41.75 -45.52
C GLU A 510 7.70 -40.46 -44.80
N ASN A 511 6.79 -39.48 -44.66
CA ASN A 511 7.05 -38.21 -43.98
C ASN A 511 6.25 -38.03 -42.67
N LEU A 512 5.69 -39.11 -42.10
CA LEU A 512 4.89 -39.06 -40.87
C LEU A 512 5.37 -40.06 -39.81
N THR A 513 5.77 -39.53 -38.66
CA THR A 513 6.12 -40.32 -37.48
C THR A 513 5.17 -40.00 -36.33
N SER A 514 4.70 -41.03 -35.65
CA SER A 514 3.90 -40.93 -34.43
C SER A 514 4.75 -41.29 -33.21
N LEU A 515 4.68 -40.48 -32.16
CA LEU A 515 5.29 -40.74 -30.85
C LEU A 515 4.20 -40.78 -29.79
N THR A 516 4.34 -41.66 -28.81
CA THR A 516 3.57 -41.62 -27.57
C THR A 516 4.51 -41.26 -26.43
N LEU A 517 4.15 -40.23 -25.66
CA LEU A 517 4.93 -39.77 -24.51
C LEU A 517 4.48 -40.51 -23.24
N SER A 518 5.35 -40.52 -22.24
CA SER A 518 5.11 -41.09 -20.90
C SER A 518 3.86 -40.53 -20.20
N ASN A 519 3.47 -39.29 -20.49
CA ASN A 519 2.23 -38.68 -19.99
C ASN A 519 0.97 -39.04 -20.80
N GLY A 520 1.10 -39.93 -21.78
CA GLY A 520 0.00 -40.38 -22.65
C GLY A 520 -0.31 -39.47 -23.84
N ALA A 521 0.38 -38.33 -23.99
CA ALA A 521 0.19 -37.47 -25.15
C ALA A 521 0.75 -38.14 -26.43
N LYS A 522 0.06 -37.92 -27.55
CA LYS A 522 0.50 -38.39 -28.88
C LYS A 522 1.04 -37.21 -29.68
N VAL A 523 2.22 -37.39 -30.30
CA VAL A 523 2.86 -36.38 -31.15
C VAL A 523 2.96 -36.93 -32.56
N ILE A 524 2.44 -36.18 -33.54
CA ILE A 524 2.60 -36.49 -34.96
C ILE A 524 3.62 -35.52 -35.55
N LEU A 525 4.74 -36.05 -36.03
CA LEU A 525 5.80 -35.29 -36.67
C LEU A 525 5.68 -35.44 -38.19
N ALA A 526 5.61 -34.30 -38.87
CA ALA A 526 5.60 -34.21 -40.33
C ALA A 526 6.73 -33.29 -40.80
N LYS A 527 7.51 -33.72 -41.80
CA LYS A 527 8.46 -32.83 -42.49
C LYS A 527 7.83 -32.29 -43.78
N SER A 528 7.92 -30.98 -43.98
CA SER A 528 7.54 -30.33 -45.24
C SER A 528 8.75 -30.30 -46.19
N ALA A 529 8.50 -30.43 -47.49
CA ALA A 529 9.55 -30.45 -48.51
C ALA A 529 10.12 -29.05 -48.86
N GLY A 530 9.48 -27.97 -48.42
CA GLY A 530 9.91 -26.59 -48.68
C GLY A 530 10.88 -26.05 -47.62
N GLU A 531 11.82 -25.19 -48.04
CA GLU A 531 12.76 -24.45 -47.15
C GLU A 531 12.09 -23.29 -46.39
N GLU A 532 10.80 -23.40 -46.07
CA GLU A 532 10.18 -22.46 -45.16
C GLU A 532 10.75 -22.71 -43.77
N GLN A 533 11.64 -21.82 -43.30
CA GLN A 533 12.27 -21.86 -41.96
C GLN A 533 11.27 -21.61 -40.82
N LYS A 534 10.10 -22.24 -40.88
CA LYS A 534 8.98 -22.11 -39.97
C LYS A 534 8.65 -23.48 -39.36
N LEU A 535 8.41 -23.47 -38.07
CA LEU A 535 7.87 -24.59 -37.31
C LEU A 535 6.40 -24.28 -36.99
N GLN A 536 5.52 -25.25 -37.19
CA GLN A 536 4.13 -25.18 -36.76
C GLN A 536 3.84 -26.29 -35.75
N ILE A 537 3.29 -25.90 -34.61
CA ILE A 537 2.83 -26.81 -33.57
C ILE A 537 1.31 -26.60 -33.44
N ILE A 538 0.54 -27.68 -33.48
CA ILE A 538 -0.91 -27.64 -33.28
C ILE A 538 -1.26 -28.67 -32.22
N ALA A 539 -1.57 -28.19 -31.00
CA ALA A 539 -2.14 -29.04 -29.98
C ALA A 539 -3.64 -29.23 -30.25
N VAL A 540 -4.06 -30.49 -30.38
CA VAL A 540 -5.43 -30.88 -30.70
C VAL A 540 -6.03 -31.60 -29.51
N SER A 541 -7.00 -30.97 -28.85
CA SER A 541 -7.81 -31.62 -27.81
C SER A 541 -9.07 -32.24 -28.42
N ASN A 542 -9.48 -33.40 -27.89
CA ASN A 542 -10.74 -34.06 -28.22
C ASN A 542 -11.95 -33.52 -27.42
N LYS A 543 -11.78 -32.39 -26.74
CA LYS A 543 -12.84 -31.67 -26.02
C LYS A 543 -13.14 -30.35 -26.72
N GLY A 544 -14.38 -30.19 -27.14
CA GLY A 544 -14.95 -28.95 -27.67
C GLY A 544 -16.12 -28.46 -26.83
N ASP A 545 -16.87 -27.47 -27.34
CA ASP A 545 -17.98 -26.85 -26.60
C ASP A 545 -19.15 -27.80 -26.27
N LEU A 546 -19.31 -28.91 -27.01
CA LEU A 546 -20.34 -29.93 -26.76
C LEU A 546 -20.07 -30.75 -25.50
N SER A 547 -18.88 -30.63 -24.91
CA SER A 547 -18.54 -31.28 -23.64
C SER A 547 -19.10 -30.55 -22.42
N PHE A 548 -19.80 -29.43 -22.61
CA PHE A 548 -20.29 -28.58 -21.53
C PHE A 548 -21.83 -28.52 -21.49
N PRO A 549 -22.43 -28.31 -20.31
CA PRO A 549 -23.86 -28.07 -20.15
C PRO A 549 -24.38 -26.93 -21.03
N ALA A 550 -25.68 -26.96 -21.34
CA ALA A 550 -26.33 -26.00 -22.23
C ALA A 550 -26.08 -24.53 -21.83
N GLN A 551 -26.03 -24.22 -20.53
CA GLN A 551 -25.80 -22.88 -20.01
C GLN A 551 -24.38 -22.35 -20.25
N GLN A 552 -23.41 -23.26 -20.46
CA GLN A 552 -22.00 -22.91 -20.63
C GLN A 552 -21.55 -22.99 -22.09
N LYS A 553 -22.20 -23.81 -22.92
CA LYS A 553 -21.79 -24.11 -24.30
C LYS A 553 -21.41 -22.87 -25.12
N SER A 554 -22.27 -21.85 -25.13
CA SER A 554 -22.03 -20.61 -25.90
C SER A 554 -20.89 -19.75 -25.32
N LEU A 555 -20.56 -19.93 -24.04
CA LEU A 555 -19.50 -19.19 -23.36
C LEU A 555 -18.11 -19.80 -23.56
N ILE A 556 -17.99 -21.06 -23.96
CA ILE A 556 -16.69 -21.75 -24.06
C ILE A 556 -15.78 -21.11 -25.11
N ALA A 557 -16.31 -20.81 -26.29
CA ALA A 557 -15.55 -20.14 -27.34
C ALA A 557 -15.14 -18.70 -26.93
N LEU A 558 -16.00 -18.00 -26.19
CA LEU A 558 -15.70 -16.66 -25.65
C LEU A 558 -14.62 -16.74 -24.58
N ALA A 559 -14.72 -17.70 -23.66
CA ALA A 559 -13.73 -17.93 -22.62
C ALA A 559 -12.36 -18.29 -23.23
N ASN A 560 -12.33 -19.16 -24.24
CA ASN A 560 -11.09 -19.48 -24.95
C ASN A 560 -10.46 -18.25 -25.61
N LYS A 561 -11.25 -17.40 -26.26
CA LYS A 561 -10.77 -16.13 -26.83
C LYS A 561 -10.24 -15.19 -25.76
N ALA A 562 -10.94 -15.04 -24.64
CA ALA A 562 -10.53 -14.18 -23.53
C ALA A 562 -9.17 -14.60 -22.95
N VAL A 563 -9.03 -15.88 -22.62
CA VAL A 563 -7.80 -16.44 -22.07
C VAL A 563 -6.65 -16.36 -23.09
N SER A 564 -6.92 -16.57 -24.38
CA SER A 564 -5.87 -16.46 -25.43
C SER A 564 -5.46 -15.04 -25.77
N GLY A 565 -6.29 -14.04 -25.46
CA GLY A 565 -5.93 -12.62 -25.55
C GLY A 565 -5.26 -12.07 -24.28
N SER A 566 -5.07 -12.91 -23.27
CA SER A 566 -4.51 -12.54 -21.97
C SER A 566 -3.02 -12.89 -21.87
N GLY A 567 -2.41 -12.64 -20.71
CA GLY A 567 -1.03 -13.06 -20.43
C GLY A 567 -0.88 -14.57 -20.22
N VAL A 568 0.36 -15.02 -20.02
CA VAL A 568 0.69 -16.43 -19.77
C VAL A 568 1.83 -16.55 -18.76
N GLY A 569 1.76 -17.49 -17.83
CA GLY A 569 2.71 -17.58 -16.73
C GLY A 569 2.72 -16.27 -15.92
N GLU A 570 3.93 -15.73 -15.71
CA GLU A 570 4.15 -14.44 -15.06
C GLU A 570 4.22 -13.25 -16.04
N LEU A 571 3.98 -13.48 -17.34
CA LEU A 571 3.97 -12.41 -18.35
C LEU A 571 2.56 -11.82 -18.51
N SER A 572 2.46 -10.49 -18.42
CA SER A 572 1.25 -9.74 -18.80
C SER A 572 0.98 -9.85 -20.31
N SER A 573 -0.19 -9.42 -20.78
CA SER A 573 -0.51 -9.44 -22.22
C SER A 573 0.47 -8.59 -23.06
N SER A 574 0.91 -7.44 -22.53
CA SER A 574 1.91 -6.57 -23.16
C SER A 574 3.30 -7.20 -23.16
N SER A 575 3.74 -7.76 -22.02
CA SER A 575 5.01 -8.49 -21.94
C SER A 575 5.02 -9.72 -22.84
N LEU A 576 3.91 -10.46 -22.93
CA LEU A 576 3.75 -11.60 -23.85
C LEU A 576 3.84 -11.16 -25.31
N LYS A 577 3.25 -10.01 -25.67
CA LYS A 577 3.38 -9.45 -27.02
C LYS A 577 4.83 -9.11 -27.36
N ARG A 578 5.58 -8.50 -26.43
CA ARG A 578 7.01 -8.20 -26.61
C ARG A 578 7.84 -9.48 -26.76
N TRP A 579 7.72 -10.41 -25.81
CA TRP A 579 8.40 -11.71 -25.85
C TRP A 579 8.09 -12.48 -27.14
N SER A 580 6.84 -12.43 -27.61
CA SER A 580 6.44 -13.09 -28.85
C SER A 580 7.12 -12.49 -30.08
N ALA A 581 7.25 -11.16 -30.12
CA ALA A 581 7.93 -10.45 -31.20
C ALA A 581 9.45 -10.73 -31.20
N GLU A 582 10.10 -10.64 -30.03
CA GLU A 582 11.53 -10.92 -29.84
C GLU A 582 11.90 -12.35 -30.24
N ASN A 583 11.01 -13.31 -29.97
CA ASN A 583 11.21 -14.72 -30.28
C ASN A 583 10.61 -15.16 -31.64
N SER A 584 10.01 -14.24 -32.40
CA SER A 584 9.37 -14.53 -33.70
C SER A 584 8.32 -15.66 -33.64
N VAL A 585 7.46 -15.63 -32.63
CA VAL A 585 6.39 -16.62 -32.43
C VAL A 585 5.00 -16.01 -32.55
N THR A 586 4.03 -16.80 -33.03
CA THR A 586 2.61 -16.40 -33.02
C THR A 586 1.73 -17.51 -32.47
N MET A 587 0.60 -17.15 -31.87
CA MET A 587 -0.35 -18.09 -31.27
C MET A 587 -1.78 -17.76 -31.69
N SER A 588 -2.57 -18.80 -31.92
CA SER A 588 -4.02 -18.70 -32.09
C SER A 588 -4.72 -19.91 -31.49
N SER A 589 -5.98 -19.76 -31.10
CA SER A 589 -6.79 -20.86 -30.60
C SER A 589 -8.20 -20.83 -31.18
N LYS A 590 -8.80 -22.02 -31.30
CA LYS A 590 -10.17 -22.18 -31.80
C LYS A 590 -10.87 -23.31 -31.06
N VAL A 591 -12.07 -23.03 -30.58
CA VAL A 591 -13.00 -24.04 -30.05
C VAL A 591 -13.99 -24.42 -31.16
N SER A 592 -14.20 -25.71 -31.37
CA SER A 592 -15.28 -26.28 -32.17
C SER A 592 -16.21 -27.10 -31.28
N GLY A 593 -17.24 -27.73 -31.88
CA GLY A 593 -18.15 -28.60 -31.12
C GLY A 593 -17.43 -29.78 -30.45
N MET A 594 -16.49 -30.42 -31.16
CA MET A 594 -15.84 -31.66 -30.70
C MET A 594 -14.37 -31.47 -30.31
N ASN A 595 -13.74 -30.36 -30.68
CA ASN A 595 -12.30 -30.18 -30.50
C ASN A 595 -11.95 -28.77 -30.04
N THR A 596 -10.76 -28.64 -29.45
CA THR A 596 -10.09 -27.36 -29.25
C THR A 596 -8.71 -27.42 -29.87
N LEU A 597 -8.39 -26.42 -30.69
CA LEU A 597 -7.11 -26.27 -31.36
C LEU A 597 -6.33 -25.14 -30.71
N LEU A 598 -5.06 -25.39 -30.42
CA LEU A 598 -4.08 -24.38 -30.03
C LEU A 598 -2.92 -24.45 -31.01
N SER A 599 -2.80 -23.44 -31.86
CA SER A 599 -1.80 -23.36 -32.92
C SER A 599 -0.73 -22.34 -32.55
N VAL A 600 0.53 -22.77 -32.54
CA VAL A 600 1.71 -21.94 -32.32
C VAL A 600 2.65 -22.07 -33.52
N SER A 601 3.13 -20.95 -34.05
CA SER A 601 4.18 -20.92 -35.06
C SER A 601 5.46 -20.32 -34.49
N ALA A 602 6.60 -20.81 -34.96
CA ALA A 602 7.94 -20.39 -34.56
C ALA A 602 8.91 -20.53 -35.75
N ARG A 603 10.18 -20.19 -35.55
CA ARG A 603 11.24 -20.44 -36.54
C ARG A 603 11.94 -21.77 -36.27
N THR A 604 12.38 -22.47 -37.32
CA THR A 604 13.11 -23.75 -37.14
C THR A 604 14.50 -23.57 -36.54
N ASN A 605 15.13 -22.41 -36.72
CA ASN A 605 16.41 -22.06 -36.11
C ASN A 605 16.28 -21.55 -34.66
N ASN A 606 15.05 -21.32 -34.17
CA ASN A 606 14.75 -21.03 -32.77
C ASN A 606 13.39 -21.65 -32.38
N PRO A 607 13.31 -22.99 -32.27
CA PRO A 607 12.04 -23.69 -32.08
C PRO A 607 11.55 -23.69 -30.63
N GLU A 608 12.45 -23.55 -29.66
CA GLU A 608 12.18 -23.69 -28.24
C GLU A 608 11.08 -22.73 -27.73
N PRO A 609 11.07 -21.43 -28.09
CA PRO A 609 9.99 -20.53 -27.70
C PRO A 609 8.60 -21.01 -28.13
N GLY A 610 8.49 -21.68 -29.29
CA GLY A 610 7.20 -22.26 -29.72
C GLY A 610 6.68 -23.32 -28.75
N PHE A 611 7.57 -24.17 -28.23
CA PHE A 611 7.24 -25.18 -27.23
C PHE A 611 7.01 -24.58 -25.83
N GLN A 612 7.78 -23.56 -25.44
CA GLN A 612 7.58 -22.85 -24.19
C GLN A 612 6.19 -22.20 -24.16
N LEU A 613 5.79 -21.49 -25.23
CA LEU A 613 4.48 -20.84 -25.29
C LEU A 613 3.34 -21.84 -25.27
N ILE A 614 3.44 -22.96 -26.01
CA ILE A 614 2.37 -23.96 -26.02
C ILE A 614 2.23 -24.62 -24.64
N ASN A 615 3.35 -24.90 -23.96
CA ASN A 615 3.34 -25.45 -22.61
C ASN A 615 2.68 -24.48 -21.64
N GLN A 616 3.21 -23.26 -21.54
CA GLN A 616 2.74 -22.24 -20.60
C GLN A 616 1.28 -21.88 -20.82
N ARG A 617 0.80 -21.87 -22.08
CA ARG A 617 -0.61 -21.61 -22.39
C ARG A 617 -1.55 -22.68 -21.85
N ILE A 618 -1.06 -23.91 -21.73
CA ILE A 618 -1.81 -25.06 -21.19
C ILE A 618 -1.69 -25.11 -19.65
N THR A 619 -0.48 -24.93 -19.11
CA THR A 619 -0.18 -25.14 -17.68
C THR A 619 -0.42 -23.91 -16.80
N HIS A 620 -0.23 -22.69 -17.34
CA HIS A 620 -0.28 -21.43 -16.59
C HIS A 620 -1.07 -20.34 -17.33
N SER A 621 -2.29 -20.66 -17.75
CA SER A 621 -3.17 -19.70 -18.43
C SER A 621 -3.73 -18.63 -17.48
N THR A 622 -3.82 -17.38 -17.95
CA THR A 622 -4.46 -16.28 -17.20
C THR A 622 -5.65 -15.71 -17.97
N ILE A 623 -6.53 -14.96 -17.29
CA ILE A 623 -7.63 -14.23 -17.92
C ILE A 623 -7.55 -12.75 -17.55
N ASN A 624 -7.74 -11.89 -18.54
CA ASN A 624 -7.88 -10.45 -18.39
C ASN A 624 -9.37 -10.11 -18.26
N ASP A 625 -9.74 -9.50 -17.14
CA ASP A 625 -11.13 -9.23 -16.80
C ASP A 625 -11.77 -8.18 -17.73
N ASN A 626 -10.99 -7.23 -18.24
CA ASN A 626 -11.50 -6.22 -19.19
C ASN A 626 -11.86 -6.86 -20.53
N ILE A 627 -11.05 -7.81 -21.02
CA ILE A 627 -11.34 -8.56 -22.24
C ILE A 627 -12.61 -9.41 -22.03
N TRP A 628 -12.70 -10.11 -20.89
CA TRP A 628 -13.86 -10.94 -20.58
C TRP A 628 -15.16 -10.12 -20.47
N ALA A 629 -15.13 -9.01 -19.71
CA ALA A 629 -16.27 -8.10 -19.58
C ALA A 629 -16.71 -7.52 -20.92
N SER A 630 -15.76 -7.16 -21.80
CA SER A 630 -16.08 -6.68 -23.16
C SER A 630 -16.79 -7.74 -24.00
N LEU A 631 -16.35 -9.01 -23.92
CA LEU A 631 -17.00 -10.12 -24.61
C LEU A 631 -18.40 -10.42 -24.05
N GLN A 632 -18.57 -10.33 -22.73
CA GLN A 632 -19.89 -10.47 -22.08
C GLN A 632 -20.86 -9.37 -22.53
N ASN A 633 -20.41 -8.11 -22.54
CA ASN A 633 -21.23 -6.97 -22.97
C ASN A 633 -21.64 -7.08 -24.45
N ALA A 634 -20.71 -7.44 -25.32
CA ALA A 634 -21.02 -7.68 -26.73
C ALA A 634 -22.05 -8.82 -26.91
N GLN A 635 -21.93 -9.89 -26.13
CA GLN A 635 -22.89 -11.01 -26.17
C GLN A 635 -24.28 -10.60 -25.66
N ILE A 636 -24.37 -9.76 -24.63
CA ILE A 636 -25.64 -9.22 -24.14
C ILE A 636 -26.31 -8.35 -25.21
N GLN A 637 -25.55 -7.47 -25.88
CA GLN A 637 -26.08 -6.61 -26.95
C GLN A 637 -26.68 -7.42 -28.12
N VAL A 638 -26.07 -8.55 -28.48
CA VAL A 638 -26.59 -9.45 -29.54
C VAL A 638 -27.87 -10.17 -29.12
N MET A 639 -28.12 -10.34 -27.81
CA MET A 639 -29.34 -10.99 -27.28
C MET A 639 -30.50 -10.02 -27.01
N LEU A 640 -30.27 -8.70 -27.03
CA LEU A 640 -31.33 -7.71 -26.91
C LEU A 640 -32.10 -7.60 -28.24
N PRO A 641 -33.45 -7.61 -28.23
CA PRO A 641 -34.22 -7.41 -29.45
C PRO A 641 -33.93 -6.00 -30.00
N THR A 642 -33.49 -5.92 -31.25
CA THR A 642 -33.49 -4.68 -32.02
C THR A 642 -34.93 -4.18 -32.14
N TYR A 643 -35.25 -3.09 -31.44
CA TYR A 643 -36.53 -2.39 -31.59
C TYR A 643 -36.51 -1.45 -32.78
#